data_AF-A0AA39P0R3-F1
#
_entry.id   AF-A0AA39P0R3-F1
#
_cell.length_a   1.000
_cell.length_b   1.000
_cell.length_c   1.000
_cell.angle_alpha   90.00
_cell.angle_beta   90.00
_cell.angle_gamma   90.00
#
_symmetry.space_group_name_H-M   'P 1'
#
loop_
_entity.id
_entity.type
_entity.pdbx_description
1 polymer ?
#
loop_
_entity_poly.entity_id
_entity_poly.type
_entity_poly.pdbx_seq_one_letter_code
_entity_poly.pdbx_strand_id
1 'polypeptide(L)'
;MVAQQTIKEKAATWLRATFKSRRTVKTWIRCCISLAISLIYLCATETSNAEGQAAFFASILAVMLPPSFALSMFLFVSATLIIGMLFGWAWGCAAMASALSVRDQARLARQVQALGASGPPTALQYQSAIFHGLFLDPRSSAVFGAFFFIGTFFLSTVLAYRPKLALFSIFGTIVLDVMCVYGPTFPVPQYTLAKLFLIPSGFYLATAIACLIFIFPESLNHVWLSLLGDGMLKPVLNIIDLQAETLQANASDHEAIEALIQRGKAYRALVIAGFQGLQGPIGLIDLESSMGRLGAADLKQVNKELKTLTNRTAGLLAFQTAVDDLLVAHAKAGNDGDPKSNTATMNRSILLLRDIRAREMKHGHDLETLVPLLSNASKTLNSDCSETVKVITSWFQDCNSARWTWLFSKPSPEKIQQRQQGLVDQLNVIKKSLDHFRNVERVKLIKPFEQFFDPVTGRPLASVEENAGNSGFSVRSLFICFVFCDTLEAFADSLIKLMTLIVCLDDKRPKPRLWMPIGFGSVGGRAKGTVGTNKNVSPFAMGAPTDPFKFDESLAESQDTLKAEGEKAEMEPGVLRRARDPDALPPKSALGKFSLKLASAVRFFWSPQGVYATRYALVSIALWIPSVCFSSSWFVYQYRGLWALIMAQIGLAVFAGDQIYSYGVRLIGTGIGLLNGLVAWYIGAARGNGNAYGVVIITTALTAPFMLKSITCRPSDKAFWSMIGVTTVFVVGYSWVDAHQVMLVNTGIGIDIAWKRALLIIIGFTAGFIVMIVPRLTSSRVFVRRSLAASIDELGHIFASEVEAFLAEERKTRLNVDLEKHHTNGSDDGSTKEERIRKFTPRILAIATRLQELQPTLTAAKWEPQVRGQWPYEQYTLLHSKVTRLLSTLNLLVGALSRMDERWCGILVHHTPFMNPSFLSDVFTKISVISSCLSGARPLPPAFLSLKDRIIYHERRSKAVRQKHAQIQEQGKDDDSISSDSDVEDFTDLVPEKVDDTKIGIEELTLRLLMDPHLPAHSTAVIALSSVMTLLDDISGIIKDLCGETSFASLDMLHRRFLTFEEEALGRTV
;
A
#
# COMPACT_ATOMS: atom_id res chain seq x y z
N MET A 1 23.04 -23.78 17.57
CA MET A 1 22.66 -23.19 18.89
C MET A 1 22.32 -21.70 18.81
N VAL A 2 23.14 -20.84 18.20
CA VAL A 2 22.89 -19.38 18.09
C VAL A 2 21.56 -19.02 17.40
N ALA A 3 21.16 -19.73 16.34
CA ALA A 3 19.87 -19.54 15.67
C ALA A 3 18.67 -19.91 16.56
N GLN A 4 18.77 -20.96 17.39
CA GLN A 4 17.71 -21.33 18.32
C GLN A 4 17.59 -20.35 19.48
N GLN A 5 18.71 -19.79 19.94
CA GLN A 5 18.75 -18.81 21.03
C GLN A 5 18.14 -17.47 20.58
N THR A 6 18.48 -17.00 19.38
CA THR A 6 17.84 -15.82 18.76
C THR A 6 16.36 -16.03 18.47
N ILE A 7 15.92 -17.23 18.10
CA ILE A 7 14.47 -17.53 17.94
C ILE A 7 13.75 -17.47 19.28
N LYS A 8 14.32 -18.04 20.35
CA LYS A 8 13.73 -18.00 21.71
C LYS A 8 13.63 -16.58 22.24
N GLU A 9 14.67 -15.77 22.07
CA GLU A 9 14.67 -14.37 22.48
C GLU A 9 13.66 -13.54 21.68
N LYS A 10 13.60 -13.71 20.36
CA LYS A 10 12.58 -13.05 19.52
C LYS A 10 11.15 -13.45 19.91
N ALA A 11 10.93 -14.75 20.21
CA ALA A 11 9.64 -15.25 20.67
C ALA A 11 9.25 -14.70 22.04
N ALA A 12 10.18 -14.65 22.99
CA ALA A 12 9.97 -14.10 24.33
C ALA A 12 9.66 -12.59 24.29
N THR A 13 10.42 -11.82 23.51
CA THR A 13 10.17 -10.38 23.32
C THR A 13 8.81 -10.12 22.67
N TRP A 14 8.43 -10.94 21.68
CA TRP A 14 7.11 -10.86 21.05
C TRP A 14 5.98 -11.23 22.03
N LEU A 15 6.13 -12.29 22.81
CA LEU A 15 5.15 -12.70 23.83
C LEU A 15 4.93 -11.59 24.86
N ARG A 16 6.02 -11.02 25.39
CA ARG A 16 5.95 -9.90 26.34
C ARG A 16 5.23 -8.69 25.74
N ALA A 17 5.52 -8.34 24.48
CA ALA A 17 4.84 -7.24 23.80
C ALA A 17 3.34 -7.52 23.55
N THR A 18 2.99 -8.75 23.22
CA THR A 18 1.61 -9.17 22.92
C THR A 18 0.74 -9.17 24.16
N PHE A 19 1.22 -9.76 25.27
CA PHE A 19 0.48 -9.78 26.54
C PHE A 19 0.46 -8.42 27.25
N LYS A 20 1.35 -7.48 26.89
CA LYS A 20 1.29 -6.09 27.38
C LYS A 20 0.05 -5.34 26.88
N SER A 21 -0.50 -5.72 25.72
CA SER A 21 -1.69 -5.10 25.16
C SER A 21 -2.97 -5.71 25.74
N ARG A 22 -3.62 -5.01 26.70
CA ARG A 22 -4.90 -5.43 27.29
C ARG A 22 -5.99 -5.70 26.25
N ARG A 23 -5.99 -4.95 25.15
CA ARG A 23 -6.95 -5.10 24.04
C ARG A 23 -6.79 -6.41 23.30
N THR A 24 -5.54 -6.77 22.98
CA THR A 24 -5.21 -8.02 22.28
C THR A 24 -5.62 -9.22 23.12
N VAL A 25 -5.36 -9.17 24.43
CA VAL A 25 -5.75 -10.22 25.37
C VAL A 25 -7.28 -10.35 25.48
N LYS A 26 -8.03 -9.24 25.61
CA LYS A 26 -9.50 -9.27 25.62
C LYS A 26 -10.08 -9.88 24.35
N THR A 27 -9.54 -9.49 23.20
CA THR A 27 -9.96 -10.00 21.88
C THR A 27 -9.65 -11.49 21.76
N TRP A 28 -8.47 -11.92 22.18
CA TRP A 28 -8.06 -13.31 22.18
C TRP A 28 -8.95 -14.19 23.07
N ILE A 29 -9.23 -13.76 24.30
CA ILE A 29 -10.14 -14.46 25.22
C ILE A 29 -11.52 -14.62 24.59
N ARG A 30 -12.08 -13.55 23.99
CA ARG A 30 -13.36 -13.61 23.28
C ARG A 30 -13.36 -14.64 22.15
N CYS A 31 -12.27 -14.70 21.37
CA CYS A 31 -12.13 -15.67 20.29
C CYS A 31 -12.01 -17.11 20.82
N CYS A 32 -11.28 -17.33 21.90
CA CYS A 32 -11.19 -18.64 22.56
C CYS A 32 -12.54 -19.11 23.12
N ILE A 33 -13.32 -18.20 23.70
CA ILE A 33 -14.67 -18.52 24.21
C ILE A 33 -15.60 -18.88 23.05
N SER A 34 -15.57 -18.13 21.95
CA SER A 34 -16.35 -18.45 20.75
C SER A 34 -15.99 -19.82 20.16
N LEU A 35 -14.71 -20.18 20.13
CA LEU A 35 -14.26 -21.51 19.72
C LEU A 35 -14.75 -22.60 20.69
N ALA A 36 -14.61 -22.38 21.99
CA ALA A 36 -15.06 -23.33 23.01
C ALA A 36 -16.58 -23.61 22.91
N ILE A 37 -17.40 -22.57 22.76
CA ILE A 37 -18.85 -22.72 22.56
C ILE A 37 -19.15 -23.51 21.29
N SER A 38 -18.43 -23.23 20.20
CA SER A 38 -18.62 -23.97 18.94
C SER A 38 -18.23 -25.45 19.06
N LEU A 39 -17.23 -25.78 19.87
CA LEU A 39 -16.85 -27.17 20.17
C LEU A 39 -17.85 -27.84 21.13
N ILE A 40 -18.50 -27.08 22.02
CA ILE A 40 -19.58 -27.60 22.86
C ILE A 40 -20.77 -28.04 22.00
N TYR A 41 -21.14 -27.27 20.96
CA TYR A 41 -22.21 -27.67 20.04
C TYR A 41 -21.90 -28.97 19.29
N LEU A 42 -20.63 -29.16 18.90
CA LEU A 42 -20.16 -30.40 18.29
C LEU A 42 -20.27 -31.60 19.25
N CYS A 43 -19.92 -31.41 20.52
CA CYS A 43 -19.89 -32.48 21.53
C CYS A 43 -21.27 -32.82 22.12
N ALA A 44 -22.19 -31.86 22.19
CA ALA A 44 -23.54 -32.10 22.70
C ALA A 44 -24.41 -32.80 21.63
N THR A 45 -25.00 -33.94 22.01
CA THR A 45 -25.69 -34.85 21.07
C THR A 45 -26.85 -34.18 20.32
N GLU A 46 -27.69 -33.43 21.03
CA GLU A 46 -28.85 -32.75 20.44
C GLU A 46 -28.44 -31.69 19.41
N THR A 47 -27.45 -30.85 19.74
CA THR A 47 -26.96 -29.80 18.85
C THR A 47 -26.18 -30.38 17.68
N SER A 48 -25.36 -31.39 17.92
CA SER A 48 -24.59 -32.11 16.89
C SER A 48 -25.53 -32.77 15.88
N ASN A 49 -26.61 -33.40 16.35
CA ASN A 49 -27.63 -33.98 15.47
C ASN A 49 -28.41 -32.92 14.69
N ALA A 50 -28.68 -31.75 15.30
CA ALA A 50 -29.33 -30.63 14.61
C ALA A 50 -28.45 -29.99 13.52
N GLU A 51 -27.14 -29.90 13.76
CA GLU A 51 -26.15 -29.43 12.79
C GLU A 51 -25.89 -30.45 11.66
N GLY A 52 -26.07 -31.73 11.95
CA GLY A 52 -25.94 -32.84 11.00
C GLY A 52 -24.49 -33.25 10.73
N GLN A 53 -24.24 -33.86 9.56
CA GLN A 53 -22.97 -34.53 9.23
C GLN A 53 -21.74 -33.60 9.16
N ALA A 54 -21.95 -32.27 9.20
CA ALA A 54 -20.90 -31.26 9.15
C ALA A 54 -20.89 -30.34 10.37
N ALA A 55 -21.30 -30.84 11.55
CA ALA A 55 -21.29 -30.11 12.82
C ALA A 55 -19.94 -29.41 13.13
N PHE A 56 -18.82 -30.07 12.82
CA PHE A 56 -17.48 -29.48 13.01
C PHE A 56 -17.22 -28.20 12.20
N PHE A 57 -18.05 -27.88 11.19
CA PHE A 57 -17.90 -26.68 10.36
C PHE A 57 -18.09 -25.39 11.17
N ALA A 58 -18.95 -25.38 12.18
CA ALA A 58 -19.11 -24.24 13.09
C ALA A 58 -17.78 -23.91 13.79
N SER A 59 -17.07 -24.93 14.27
CA SER A 59 -15.76 -24.78 14.90
C SER A 59 -14.67 -24.34 13.90
N ILE A 60 -14.74 -24.77 12.63
CA ILE A 60 -13.85 -24.28 11.57
C ILE A 60 -14.04 -22.78 11.33
N LEU A 61 -15.29 -22.32 11.24
CA LEU A 61 -15.61 -20.91 11.07
C LEU A 61 -15.12 -20.06 12.25
N ALA A 62 -15.17 -20.59 13.47
CA ALA A 62 -14.63 -19.93 14.66
C ALA A 62 -13.13 -19.62 14.59
N VAL A 63 -12.36 -20.45 13.87
CA VAL A 63 -10.92 -20.25 13.66
C VAL A 63 -10.63 -19.45 12.38
N MET A 64 -11.43 -19.62 11.34
CA MET A 64 -11.25 -18.94 10.05
C MET A 64 -11.71 -17.48 10.09
N LEU A 65 -12.80 -17.18 10.80
CA LEU A 65 -13.39 -15.86 10.94
C LEU A 65 -13.55 -15.48 12.42
N PRO A 66 -12.50 -15.49 13.25
CA PRO A 66 -12.63 -15.26 14.68
C PRO A 66 -13.29 -13.90 14.96
N PRO A 67 -14.13 -13.77 16.02
CA PRO A 67 -14.81 -12.52 16.40
C PRO A 67 -13.81 -11.50 16.97
N SER A 68 -12.89 -11.05 16.12
CA SER A 68 -11.77 -10.16 16.45
C SER A 68 -12.05 -8.71 16.08
N PHE A 69 -13.03 -8.47 15.20
CA PHE A 69 -13.42 -7.14 14.72
C PHE A 69 -14.44 -6.46 15.63
N ALA A 70 -14.68 -5.17 15.39
CA ALA A 70 -15.83 -4.46 15.95
C ALA A 70 -17.14 -5.05 15.40
N LEU A 71 -18.24 -4.87 16.14
CA LEU A 71 -19.54 -5.47 15.82
C LEU A 71 -20.03 -5.13 14.41
N SER A 72 -20.00 -3.86 14.00
CA SER A 72 -20.48 -3.43 12.67
C SER A 72 -19.69 -4.06 11.53
N MET A 73 -18.36 -4.10 11.65
CA MET A 73 -17.48 -4.71 10.66
C MET A 73 -17.69 -6.23 10.60
N PHE A 74 -17.89 -6.87 11.75
CA PHE A 74 -18.21 -8.30 11.79
C PHE A 74 -19.57 -8.59 11.17
N LEU A 75 -20.62 -7.80 11.45
CA LEU A 75 -21.93 -7.94 10.84
C LEU A 75 -21.88 -7.78 9.31
N PHE A 76 -21.13 -6.79 8.81
CA PHE A 76 -20.93 -6.62 7.38
C PHE A 76 -20.24 -7.85 6.76
N VAL A 77 -19.15 -8.31 7.38
CA VAL A 77 -18.42 -9.49 6.91
C VAL A 77 -19.30 -10.75 6.93
N SER A 78 -20.03 -10.96 8.01
CA SER A 78 -20.97 -12.08 8.14
C SER A 78 -22.12 -12.02 7.16
N ALA A 79 -22.63 -10.81 6.85
CA ALA A 79 -23.62 -10.62 5.79
C ALA A 79 -23.05 -11.02 4.42
N THR A 80 -21.82 -10.63 4.09
CA THR A 80 -21.19 -11.05 2.82
C THR A 80 -21.01 -12.57 2.73
N LEU A 81 -20.69 -13.23 3.85
CA LEU A 81 -20.59 -14.68 3.95
C LEU A 81 -21.95 -15.35 3.70
N ILE A 82 -23.01 -14.91 4.40
CA ILE A 82 -24.37 -15.46 4.24
C ILE A 82 -24.87 -15.25 2.81
N ILE A 83 -24.74 -14.04 2.27
CA ILE A 83 -25.18 -13.71 0.90
C ILE A 83 -24.44 -14.59 -0.12
N GLY A 84 -23.14 -14.88 0.12
CA GLY A 84 -22.36 -15.80 -0.69
C GLY A 84 -22.93 -17.22 -0.65
N MET A 85 -23.14 -17.77 0.54
CA MET A 85 -23.73 -19.09 0.73
C MET A 85 -25.13 -19.21 0.10
N LEU A 86 -25.98 -18.19 0.27
CA LEU A 86 -27.32 -18.14 -0.32
C LEU A 86 -27.26 -18.05 -1.85
N PHE A 87 -26.30 -17.32 -2.42
CA PHE A 87 -26.09 -17.28 -3.86
C PHE A 87 -25.67 -18.65 -4.41
N GLY A 88 -24.70 -19.31 -3.76
CA GLY A 88 -24.28 -20.66 -4.12
C GLY A 88 -25.44 -21.66 -4.02
N TRP A 89 -26.29 -21.53 -3.00
CA TRP A 89 -27.48 -22.34 -2.84
C TRP A 89 -28.51 -22.09 -3.95
N ALA A 90 -28.85 -20.83 -4.23
CA ALA A 90 -29.80 -20.46 -5.28
C ALA A 90 -29.34 -20.95 -6.67
N TRP A 91 -28.05 -20.77 -6.98
CA TRP A 91 -27.47 -21.26 -8.23
C TRP A 91 -27.46 -22.80 -8.31
N GLY A 92 -27.15 -23.48 -7.20
CA GLY A 92 -27.22 -24.94 -7.09
C GLY A 92 -28.66 -25.48 -7.23
N CYS A 93 -29.66 -24.78 -6.71
CA CYS A 93 -31.08 -25.12 -6.90
C CYS A 93 -31.51 -24.97 -8.37
N ALA A 94 -31.05 -23.91 -9.05
CA ALA A 94 -31.29 -23.73 -10.48
C ALA A 94 -30.64 -24.85 -11.30
N ALA A 95 -29.43 -25.28 -10.94
CA ALA A 95 -28.76 -26.43 -11.55
C ALA A 95 -29.57 -27.72 -11.35
N MET A 96 -30.03 -28.00 -10.13
CA MET A 96 -30.86 -29.16 -9.80
C MET A 96 -32.17 -29.19 -10.59
N ALA A 97 -32.92 -28.08 -10.63
CA ALA A 97 -34.18 -27.99 -11.36
C ALA A 97 -33.98 -28.22 -12.87
N SER A 98 -32.91 -27.63 -13.43
CA SER A 98 -32.57 -27.79 -14.85
C SER A 98 -32.07 -29.20 -15.18
N ALA A 99 -31.35 -29.84 -14.27
CA ALA A 99 -30.83 -31.19 -14.49
C ALA A 99 -31.94 -32.25 -14.44
N LEU A 100 -32.92 -32.07 -13.55
CA LEU A 100 -34.08 -32.97 -13.43
C LEU A 100 -35.04 -32.88 -14.62
N SER A 101 -35.16 -31.72 -15.26
CA SER A 101 -36.03 -31.56 -16.44
C SER A 101 -35.52 -32.30 -17.68
N VAL A 102 -34.20 -32.52 -17.78
CA VAL A 102 -33.56 -33.21 -18.92
C VAL A 102 -33.34 -34.71 -18.63
N ARG A 103 -33.62 -35.17 -17.41
CA ARG A 103 -33.38 -36.54 -16.95
C ARG A 103 -34.28 -37.56 -17.65
N ASP A 104 -33.70 -38.71 -18.02
CA ASP A 104 -34.46 -39.81 -18.62
C ASP A 104 -35.31 -40.58 -17.59
N GLN A 105 -36.62 -40.34 -17.63
CA GLN A 105 -37.59 -40.97 -16.72
C GLN A 105 -37.70 -42.48 -16.93
N ALA A 106 -37.51 -42.98 -18.17
CA ALA A 106 -37.60 -44.40 -18.46
C ALA A 106 -36.42 -45.19 -17.88
N ARG A 107 -35.22 -44.58 -17.85
CA ARG A 107 -34.04 -45.14 -17.18
C ARG A 107 -34.22 -45.16 -15.66
N LEU A 108 -34.74 -44.06 -15.08
CA LEU A 108 -34.98 -43.97 -13.65
C LEU A 108 -35.97 -45.04 -13.17
N ALA A 109 -37.08 -45.22 -13.89
CA ALA A 109 -38.09 -46.24 -13.56
C ALA A 109 -37.48 -47.66 -13.51
N ARG A 110 -36.61 -48.00 -14.48
CA ARG A 110 -35.90 -49.28 -14.50
C ARG A 110 -34.93 -49.45 -13.32
N GLN A 111 -34.20 -48.39 -12.97
CA GLN A 111 -33.25 -48.42 -11.84
C GLN A 111 -33.95 -48.60 -10.49
N VAL A 112 -35.09 -47.93 -10.30
CA VAL A 112 -35.90 -48.07 -9.08
C VAL A 112 -36.54 -49.47 -9.01
N GLN A 113 -37.04 -50.00 -10.13
CA GLN A 113 -37.56 -51.37 -10.20
C GLN A 113 -36.47 -52.42 -9.91
N ALA A 114 -35.26 -52.23 -10.43
CA ALA A 114 -34.14 -53.12 -10.15
C ALA A 114 -33.74 -53.13 -8.66
N LEU A 115 -33.84 -51.98 -7.98
CA LEU A 115 -33.58 -51.89 -6.55
C LEU A 115 -34.70 -52.54 -5.70
N GLY A 116 -35.94 -52.53 -6.20
CA GLY A 116 -37.11 -53.12 -5.54
C GLY A 116 -37.31 -54.62 -5.81
N ALA A 117 -36.47 -55.25 -6.63
CA ALA A 117 -36.60 -56.66 -7.02
C ALA A 117 -36.45 -57.64 -5.83
N SER A 118 -35.78 -57.23 -4.76
CA SER A 118 -35.56 -58.00 -3.53
C SER A 118 -36.50 -57.61 -2.36
N GLY A 119 -37.52 -56.79 -2.61
CA GLY A 119 -38.45 -56.24 -1.60
C GLY A 119 -38.44 -54.71 -1.52
N PRO A 120 -39.30 -54.08 -0.70
CA PRO A 120 -39.32 -52.62 -0.54
C PRO A 120 -37.96 -52.15 0.03
N PRO A 121 -37.24 -51.25 -0.68
CA PRO A 121 -35.89 -50.87 -0.27
C PRO A 121 -35.92 -50.06 1.04
N THR A 122 -35.11 -50.49 2.01
CA THR A 122 -34.93 -49.75 3.28
C THR A 122 -34.26 -48.40 3.00
N ALA A 123 -34.54 -47.36 3.80
CA ALA A 123 -33.97 -46.02 3.63
C ALA A 123 -32.42 -46.03 3.49
N LEU A 124 -31.73 -46.90 4.24
CA LEU A 124 -30.28 -47.07 4.17
C LEU A 124 -29.81 -47.69 2.84
N GLN A 125 -30.53 -48.70 2.34
CA GLN A 125 -30.23 -49.32 1.03
C GLN A 125 -30.40 -48.30 -0.11
N TYR A 126 -31.45 -47.48 -0.02
CA TYR A 126 -31.69 -46.40 -0.99
C TYR A 126 -30.58 -45.34 -0.94
N GLN A 127 -30.16 -44.93 0.26
CA GLN A 127 -29.07 -43.97 0.44
C GLN A 127 -27.72 -44.54 -0.06
N SER A 128 -27.47 -45.82 0.17
CA SER A 128 -26.30 -46.52 -0.37
C SER A 128 -26.29 -46.51 -1.90
N ALA A 129 -27.41 -46.88 -2.53
CA ALA A 129 -27.55 -46.90 -3.98
C ALA A 129 -27.34 -45.52 -4.64
N ILE A 130 -27.75 -44.43 -3.96
CA ILE A 130 -27.51 -43.05 -4.40
C ILE A 130 -26.00 -42.78 -4.52
N PHE A 131 -25.22 -43.00 -3.45
CA PHE A 131 -23.80 -42.66 -3.45
C PHE A 131 -22.93 -43.66 -4.22
N HIS A 132 -23.40 -44.91 -4.40
CA HIS A 132 -22.83 -45.84 -5.38
C HIS A 132 -23.05 -45.42 -6.84
N GLY A 133 -23.84 -44.37 -7.08
CA GLY A 133 -24.02 -43.79 -8.41
C GLY A 133 -25.04 -44.52 -9.28
N LEU A 134 -25.85 -45.42 -8.73
CA LEU A 134 -26.86 -46.18 -9.49
C LEU A 134 -27.82 -45.27 -10.25
N PHE A 135 -28.13 -44.10 -9.69
CA PHE A 135 -29.02 -43.11 -10.25
C PHE A 135 -28.30 -42.00 -11.04
N LEU A 136 -27.04 -42.18 -11.45
CA LEU A 136 -26.39 -41.20 -12.32
C LEU A 136 -26.96 -41.28 -13.75
N ASP A 137 -27.30 -40.11 -14.30
CA ASP A 137 -27.75 -39.98 -15.69
C ASP A 137 -26.84 -38.98 -16.43
N PRO A 138 -26.18 -39.37 -17.55
CA PRO A 138 -25.24 -38.50 -18.26
C PRO A 138 -25.83 -37.14 -18.67
N ARG A 139 -27.13 -37.09 -18.99
CA ARG A 139 -27.82 -35.85 -19.35
C ARG A 139 -27.90 -34.88 -18.17
N SER A 140 -28.38 -35.39 -17.03
CA SER A 140 -28.45 -34.63 -15.78
C SER A 140 -27.06 -34.16 -15.33
N SER A 141 -26.07 -35.07 -15.34
CA SER A 141 -24.69 -34.76 -14.98
C SER A 141 -24.08 -33.67 -15.88
N ALA A 142 -24.32 -33.71 -17.20
CA ALA A 142 -23.83 -32.68 -18.12
C ALA A 142 -24.39 -31.28 -17.80
N VAL A 143 -25.68 -31.19 -17.44
CA VAL A 143 -26.29 -29.92 -17.01
C VAL A 143 -25.65 -29.41 -15.73
N PHE A 144 -25.46 -30.28 -14.73
CA PHE A 144 -24.73 -29.90 -13.50
C PHE A 144 -23.32 -29.40 -13.79
N GLY A 145 -22.59 -30.07 -14.68
CA GLY A 145 -21.24 -29.66 -15.10
C GLY A 145 -21.21 -28.26 -15.74
N ALA A 146 -22.18 -27.96 -16.61
CA ALA A 146 -22.30 -26.64 -17.23
C ALA A 146 -22.61 -25.53 -16.20
N PHE A 147 -23.57 -25.77 -15.29
CA PHE A 147 -23.88 -24.82 -14.21
C PHE A 147 -22.71 -24.65 -13.25
N PHE A 148 -21.98 -25.73 -12.97
CA PHE A 148 -20.80 -25.70 -12.11
C PHE A 148 -19.66 -24.89 -12.73
N PHE A 149 -19.41 -25.04 -14.04
CA PHE A 149 -18.45 -24.20 -14.77
C PHE A 149 -18.80 -22.72 -14.64
N ILE A 150 -20.04 -22.36 -14.98
CA ILE A 150 -20.48 -20.96 -15.04
C ILE A 150 -20.48 -20.34 -13.63
N GLY A 151 -20.95 -21.07 -12.63
CA GLY A 151 -21.02 -20.59 -11.25
C GLY A 151 -19.62 -20.38 -10.65
N THR A 152 -18.71 -21.35 -10.80
CA THR A 152 -17.33 -21.23 -10.32
C THR A 152 -16.54 -20.16 -11.08
N PHE A 153 -16.77 -20.01 -12.40
CA PHE A 153 -16.19 -18.94 -13.20
C PHE A 153 -16.66 -17.55 -12.75
N PHE A 154 -17.96 -17.37 -12.49
CA PHE A 154 -18.51 -16.12 -11.99
C PHE A 154 -17.95 -15.75 -10.62
N LEU A 155 -17.97 -16.69 -9.67
CA LEU A 155 -17.48 -16.45 -8.31
C LEU A 155 -15.99 -16.12 -8.29
N SER A 156 -15.17 -16.87 -9.04
CA SER A 156 -13.73 -16.59 -9.16
C SER A 156 -13.43 -15.27 -9.89
N THR A 157 -14.27 -14.84 -10.82
CA THR A 157 -14.19 -13.50 -11.42
C THR A 157 -14.44 -12.42 -10.36
N VAL A 158 -15.48 -12.58 -9.54
CA VAL A 158 -15.75 -11.64 -8.43
C VAL A 158 -14.55 -11.56 -7.49
N LEU A 159 -13.95 -12.70 -7.14
CA LEU A 159 -12.75 -12.77 -6.32
C LEU A 159 -11.55 -12.03 -6.94
N ALA A 160 -11.34 -12.18 -8.25
CA ALA A 160 -10.22 -11.57 -8.97
C ALA A 160 -10.36 -10.04 -9.13
N TYR A 161 -11.54 -9.54 -9.46
CA TYR A 161 -11.78 -8.10 -9.68
C TYR A 161 -12.09 -7.35 -8.37
N ARG A 162 -12.71 -8.02 -7.40
CA ARG A 162 -13.17 -7.43 -6.14
C ARG A 162 -12.72 -8.28 -4.95
N PRO A 163 -11.41 -8.22 -4.57
CA PRO A 163 -10.88 -9.01 -3.46
C PRO A 163 -11.58 -8.73 -2.11
N LYS A 164 -12.24 -7.58 -1.97
CA LYS A 164 -13.10 -7.25 -0.81
C LYS A 164 -14.26 -8.22 -0.60
N LEU A 165 -14.72 -8.87 -1.65
CA LEU A 165 -15.79 -9.86 -1.63
C LEU A 165 -15.24 -11.30 -1.61
N ALA A 166 -14.00 -11.50 -1.15
CA ALA A 166 -13.40 -12.82 -1.12
C ALA A 166 -14.22 -13.84 -0.31
N LEU A 167 -14.75 -13.45 0.85
CA LEU A 167 -15.58 -14.34 1.67
C LEU A 167 -16.90 -14.71 0.97
N PHE A 168 -17.53 -13.76 0.26
CA PHE A 168 -18.70 -14.03 -0.57
C PHE A 168 -18.38 -15.10 -1.63
N SER A 169 -17.27 -14.94 -2.35
CA SER A 169 -16.87 -15.90 -3.37
C SER A 169 -16.51 -17.26 -2.78
N ILE A 170 -15.67 -17.32 -1.74
CA ILE A 170 -15.16 -18.59 -1.19
C ILE A 170 -16.31 -19.42 -0.62
N PHE A 171 -17.17 -18.83 0.21
CA PHE A 171 -18.29 -19.57 0.80
C PHE A 171 -19.42 -19.83 -0.20
N GLY A 172 -19.60 -18.95 -1.18
CA GLY A 172 -20.49 -19.23 -2.31
C GLY A 172 -20.01 -20.43 -3.12
N THR A 173 -18.69 -20.55 -3.37
CA THR A 173 -18.13 -21.71 -4.07
C THR A 173 -18.29 -22.97 -3.24
N ILE A 174 -17.98 -22.96 -1.94
CA ILE A 174 -18.13 -24.15 -1.08
C ILE A 174 -19.56 -24.70 -1.11
N VAL A 175 -20.58 -23.84 -1.02
CA VAL A 175 -21.98 -24.29 -1.11
C VAL A 175 -22.31 -24.80 -2.52
N LEU A 176 -21.82 -24.12 -3.56
CA LEU A 176 -21.99 -24.56 -4.94
C LEU A 176 -21.33 -25.93 -5.20
N ASP A 177 -20.13 -26.18 -4.68
CA ASP A 177 -19.41 -27.44 -4.80
C ASP A 177 -20.24 -28.59 -4.24
N VAL A 178 -20.84 -28.40 -3.06
CA VAL A 178 -21.66 -29.41 -2.41
C VAL A 178 -22.90 -29.71 -3.26
N MET A 179 -23.58 -28.66 -3.73
CA MET A 179 -24.77 -28.78 -4.59
C MET A 179 -24.46 -29.50 -5.91
N CYS A 180 -23.31 -29.20 -6.54
CA CYS A 180 -22.96 -29.76 -7.84
C CYS A 180 -22.24 -31.12 -7.76
N VAL A 181 -21.53 -31.43 -6.67
CA VAL A 181 -20.83 -32.72 -6.47
C VAL A 181 -21.80 -33.81 -6.04
N TYR A 182 -22.67 -33.56 -5.06
CA TYR A 182 -23.64 -34.56 -4.63
C TYR A 182 -24.97 -34.46 -5.36
N GLY A 183 -25.35 -33.30 -5.91
CA GLY A 183 -26.62 -33.13 -6.63
C GLY A 183 -26.90 -34.17 -7.73
N PRO A 184 -25.93 -34.49 -8.63
CA PRO A 184 -26.14 -35.45 -9.71
C PRO A 184 -26.51 -36.87 -9.27
N THR A 185 -26.11 -37.27 -8.05
CA THR A 185 -26.37 -38.63 -7.55
C THR A 185 -27.82 -38.80 -7.11
N PHE A 186 -28.53 -37.72 -6.80
CA PHE A 186 -29.92 -37.78 -6.36
C PHE A 186 -30.88 -37.92 -7.55
N PRO A 187 -31.77 -38.93 -7.55
CA PRO A 187 -32.81 -39.08 -8.56
C PRO A 187 -34.01 -38.14 -8.35
N VAL A 188 -34.14 -37.57 -7.15
CA VAL A 188 -35.28 -36.75 -6.71
C VAL A 188 -34.81 -35.32 -6.38
N PRO A 189 -35.69 -34.31 -6.49
CA PRO A 189 -35.34 -32.93 -6.18
C PRO A 189 -34.95 -32.74 -4.72
N GLN A 190 -33.64 -32.63 -4.47
CA GLN A 190 -33.09 -32.36 -3.14
C GLN A 190 -32.49 -30.95 -3.07
N TYR A 191 -33.37 -29.95 -2.95
CA TYR A 191 -32.96 -28.54 -2.84
C TYR A 191 -32.32 -28.19 -1.50
N THR A 192 -32.43 -29.05 -0.48
CA THR A 192 -31.98 -28.75 0.89
C THR A 192 -30.56 -29.18 1.20
N LEU A 193 -29.78 -29.64 0.21
CA LEU A 193 -28.43 -30.13 0.43
C LEU A 193 -27.49 -29.05 1.02
N ALA A 194 -27.73 -27.78 0.68
CA ALA A 194 -27.00 -26.65 1.24
C ALA A 194 -27.15 -26.51 2.78
N LYS A 195 -28.20 -27.09 3.40
CA LYS A 195 -28.38 -27.10 4.86
C LYS A 195 -27.17 -27.67 5.60
N LEU A 196 -26.43 -28.57 4.97
CA LEU A 196 -25.19 -29.17 5.50
C LEU A 196 -24.19 -28.11 5.99
N PHE A 197 -24.07 -26.98 5.29
CA PHE A 197 -23.16 -25.90 5.67
C PHE A 197 -23.89 -24.67 6.22
N LEU A 198 -25.12 -24.40 5.79
CA LEU A 198 -25.87 -23.24 6.26
C LEU A 198 -26.24 -23.33 7.74
N ILE A 199 -26.64 -24.51 8.24
CA ILE A 199 -27.05 -24.67 9.64
C ILE A 199 -25.86 -24.44 10.60
N PRO A 200 -24.72 -25.15 10.47
CA PRO A 200 -23.56 -24.90 11.34
C PRO A 200 -23.04 -23.45 11.24
N SER A 201 -23.14 -22.84 10.06
CA SER A 201 -22.78 -21.41 9.88
C SER A 201 -23.68 -20.47 10.66
N GLY A 202 -24.99 -20.77 10.72
CA GLY A 202 -25.95 -20.01 11.51
C GLY A 202 -25.68 -20.09 13.00
N PHE A 203 -25.41 -21.30 13.52
CA PHE A 203 -25.02 -21.52 14.92
C PHE A 203 -23.77 -20.70 15.27
N TYR A 204 -22.72 -20.84 14.46
CA TYR A 204 -21.48 -20.09 14.65
C TYR A 204 -21.72 -18.57 14.64
N LEU A 205 -22.45 -18.06 13.65
CA LEU A 205 -22.68 -16.63 13.52
C LEU A 205 -23.46 -16.06 14.71
N ALA A 206 -24.48 -16.78 15.17
CA ALA A 206 -25.25 -16.41 16.36
C ALA A 206 -24.33 -16.33 17.59
N THR A 207 -23.48 -17.35 17.81
CA THR A 207 -22.48 -17.36 18.89
C THR A 207 -21.49 -16.22 18.76
N ALA A 208 -20.95 -15.97 17.57
CA ALA A 208 -19.95 -14.93 17.36
C ALA A 208 -20.54 -13.53 17.61
N ILE A 209 -21.78 -13.27 17.17
CA ILE A 209 -22.50 -12.03 17.47
C ILE A 209 -22.77 -11.91 18.98
N ALA A 210 -23.21 -12.99 19.64
CA ALA A 210 -23.43 -13.00 21.08
C ALA A 210 -22.12 -12.71 21.85
N CYS A 211 -21.01 -13.34 21.47
CA CYS A 211 -19.70 -13.06 22.05
C CYS A 211 -19.28 -11.60 21.83
N LEU A 212 -19.56 -10.99 20.67
CA LEU A 212 -19.26 -9.58 20.40
C LEU A 212 -20.09 -8.60 21.23
N ILE A 213 -21.33 -8.96 21.56
CA ILE A 213 -22.23 -8.11 22.36
C ILE A 213 -21.94 -8.26 23.86
N PHE A 214 -21.78 -9.48 24.35
CA PHE A 214 -21.68 -9.77 25.79
C PHE A 214 -20.24 -9.81 26.31
N ILE A 215 -19.26 -10.19 25.50
CA ILE A 215 -17.87 -10.38 25.93
C ILE A 215 -17.01 -9.24 25.38
N PHE A 216 -16.71 -8.25 26.22
CA PHE A 216 -15.91 -7.07 25.85
C PHE A 216 -16.38 -6.40 24.54
N PRO A 217 -17.57 -5.76 24.52
CA PRO A 217 -18.05 -5.08 23.33
C PRO A 217 -17.11 -3.95 22.92
N GLU A 218 -16.68 -3.95 21.65
CA GLU A 218 -15.89 -2.88 21.05
C GLU A 218 -16.70 -2.19 19.95
N SER A 219 -16.86 -0.87 20.05
CA SER A 219 -17.41 -0.07 18.97
C SER A 219 -16.35 0.26 17.91
N LEU A 220 -16.73 0.44 16.65
CA LEU A 220 -15.78 0.79 15.59
C LEU A 220 -15.10 2.13 15.86
N ASN A 221 -15.81 3.09 16.45
CA ASN A 221 -15.25 4.36 16.90
C ASN A 221 -14.14 4.13 17.97
N HIS A 222 -14.34 3.21 18.92
CA HIS A 222 -13.32 2.84 19.91
C HIS A 222 -12.10 2.19 19.25
N VAL A 223 -12.34 1.27 18.32
CA VAL A 223 -11.28 0.62 17.55
C VAL A 223 -10.48 1.63 16.74
N TRP A 224 -11.15 2.57 16.08
CA TRP A 224 -10.52 3.59 15.26
C TRP A 224 -9.64 4.54 16.09
N LEU A 225 -10.15 5.06 17.22
CA LEU A 225 -9.37 5.92 18.12
C LEU A 225 -8.18 5.19 18.76
N SER A 226 -8.35 3.92 19.14
CA SER A 226 -7.24 3.09 19.63
C SER A 226 -6.18 2.88 18.55
N LEU A 227 -6.59 2.60 17.31
CA LEU A 227 -5.67 2.42 16.18
C LEU A 227 -4.96 3.73 15.83
N LEU A 228 -5.62 4.87 15.99
CA LEU A 228 -5.03 6.18 15.77
C LEU A 228 -3.88 6.44 16.74
N GLY A 229 -4.13 6.24 18.03
CA GLY A 229 -3.11 6.42 19.07
C GLY A 229 -1.95 5.43 18.93
N ASP A 230 -2.26 4.13 18.90
CA ASP A 230 -1.23 3.08 18.95
C ASP A 230 -0.54 2.85 17.60
N GLY A 231 -1.30 2.93 16.50
CA GLY A 231 -0.84 2.57 15.16
C GLY A 231 -0.24 3.71 14.37
N MET A 232 -0.58 4.98 14.67
CA MET A 232 -0.14 6.13 13.87
C MET A 232 0.56 7.20 14.71
N LEU A 233 -0.08 7.74 15.77
CA LEU A 233 0.49 8.84 16.55
C LEU A 233 1.75 8.45 17.33
N LYS A 234 1.83 7.23 17.88
CA LYS A 234 3.06 6.72 18.51
C LYS A 234 4.23 6.63 17.54
N PRO A 235 4.10 6.01 16.35
CA PRO A 235 5.15 6.09 15.33
C PRO A 235 5.52 7.51 14.89
N VAL A 236 4.56 8.45 14.82
CA VAL A 236 4.87 9.87 14.55
C VAL A 236 5.77 10.45 15.64
N LEU A 237 5.46 10.21 16.91
CA LEU A 237 6.28 10.65 18.04
C LEU A 237 7.69 10.03 17.99
N ASN A 238 7.79 8.73 17.68
CA ASN A 238 9.08 8.06 17.53
C ASN A 238 9.93 8.65 16.38
N ILE A 239 9.30 9.19 15.33
CA ILE A 239 10.03 9.87 14.24
C ILE A 239 10.59 11.22 14.72
N ILE A 240 9.83 11.99 15.49
CA ILE A 240 10.30 13.26 16.07
C ILE A 240 11.48 13.00 17.01
N ASP A 241 11.36 12.01 17.90
CA ASP A 241 12.43 11.65 18.84
C ASP A 241 13.68 11.15 18.09
N LEU A 242 13.49 10.34 17.03
CA LEU A 242 14.58 9.85 16.19
C LEU A 242 15.26 10.97 15.39
N GLN A 243 14.53 12.02 15.00
CA GLN A 243 15.09 13.20 14.36
C GLN A 243 16.01 13.96 15.32
N ALA A 244 15.62 14.10 16.59
CA ALA A 244 16.49 14.66 17.63
C ALA A 244 17.74 13.80 17.91
N GLU A 245 17.58 12.46 17.94
CA GLU A 245 18.70 11.51 18.07
C GLU A 245 19.68 11.64 16.89
N THR A 246 19.16 11.81 15.67
CA THR A 246 19.99 11.93 14.46
C THR A 246 20.79 13.23 14.42
N LEU A 247 20.24 14.33 14.95
CA LEU A 247 20.95 15.60 15.07
C LEU A 247 22.05 15.58 16.15
N GLN A 248 22.02 14.60 17.06
CA GLN A 248 23.04 14.42 18.12
C GLN A 248 24.09 13.37 17.73
N ALA A 249 23.81 12.53 16.73
CA ALA A 249 24.76 11.54 16.24
C ALA A 249 25.93 12.21 15.52
N ASN A 250 27.14 11.68 15.71
CA ASN A 250 28.32 12.14 14.98
C ASN A 250 28.18 11.78 13.50
N ALA A 251 28.38 12.77 12.62
CA ALA A 251 28.24 12.58 11.17
C ALA A 251 29.27 11.59 10.56
N SER A 252 30.36 11.31 11.28
CA SER A 252 31.46 10.44 10.85
C SER A 252 31.22 8.94 11.11
N ASP A 253 30.25 8.57 11.96
CA ASP A 253 29.91 7.18 12.24
C ASP A 253 28.84 6.67 11.26
N HIS A 254 29.31 6.12 10.14
CA HIS A 254 28.45 5.66 9.04
C HIS A 254 27.52 4.51 9.47
N GLU A 255 27.99 3.59 10.31
CA GLU A 255 27.18 2.45 10.77
C GLU A 255 26.05 2.91 11.69
N ALA A 256 26.31 3.87 12.59
CA ALA A 256 25.29 4.45 13.45
C ALA A 256 24.22 5.20 12.66
N ILE A 257 24.62 6.00 11.66
CA ILE A 257 23.70 6.73 10.78
C ILE A 257 22.86 5.77 9.95
N GLU A 258 23.46 4.72 9.38
CA GLU A 258 22.73 3.71 8.63
C GLU A 258 21.69 3.02 9.51
N ALA A 259 22.05 2.65 10.74
CA ALA A 259 21.11 2.05 11.70
C ALA A 259 19.93 2.98 12.02
N LEU A 260 20.17 4.28 12.21
CA LEU A 260 19.13 5.28 12.43
C LEU A 260 18.21 5.43 11.21
N ILE A 261 18.77 5.46 9.99
CA ILE A 261 18.01 5.52 8.75
C ILE A 261 17.11 4.30 8.59
N GLN A 262 17.61 3.09 8.88
CA GLN A 262 16.81 1.87 8.83
C GLN A 262 15.64 1.91 9.83
N ARG A 263 15.86 2.45 11.04
CA ARG A 263 14.80 2.69 12.02
C ARG A 263 13.79 3.72 11.51
N GLY A 264 14.25 4.82 10.90
CA GLY A 264 13.40 5.83 10.26
C GLY A 264 12.52 5.25 9.14
N LYS A 265 13.10 4.44 8.25
CA LYS A 265 12.38 3.70 7.19
C LYS A 265 11.32 2.76 7.79
N ALA A 266 11.64 2.06 8.87
CA ALA A 266 10.70 1.19 9.56
C ALA A 266 9.53 1.96 10.20
N TYR A 267 9.79 3.09 10.88
CA TYR A 267 8.73 3.93 11.44
C TYR A 267 7.87 4.57 10.36
N ARG A 268 8.45 5.02 9.24
CA ARG A 268 7.68 5.52 8.08
C ARG A 268 6.69 4.47 7.58
N ALA A 269 7.15 3.23 7.41
CA ALA A 269 6.28 2.12 7.00
C ALA A 269 5.16 1.87 8.02
N LEU A 270 5.43 2.01 9.32
CA LEU A 270 4.43 1.90 10.37
C LEU A 270 3.41 3.03 10.35
N VAL A 271 3.81 4.30 10.16
CA VAL A 271 2.87 5.43 10.05
C VAL A 271 1.94 5.23 8.84
N ILE A 272 2.49 4.88 7.67
CA ILE A 272 1.70 4.65 6.45
C ILE A 272 0.74 3.46 6.65
N ALA A 273 1.23 2.35 7.21
CA ALA A 273 0.39 1.18 7.51
C ALA A 273 -0.68 1.50 8.56
N GLY A 274 -0.35 2.29 9.58
CA GLY A 274 -1.27 2.75 10.61
C GLY A 274 -2.40 3.60 10.01
N PHE A 275 -2.04 4.57 9.18
CA PHE A 275 -3.01 5.41 8.47
C PHE A 275 -3.90 4.61 7.50
N GLN A 276 -3.32 3.66 6.74
CA GLN A 276 -4.10 2.74 5.90
C GLN A 276 -5.07 1.89 6.74
N GLY A 277 -4.62 1.41 7.90
CA GLY A 277 -5.44 0.68 8.86
C GLY A 277 -6.66 1.49 9.33
N LEU A 278 -6.55 2.82 9.42
CA LEU A 278 -7.65 3.72 9.77
C LEU A 278 -8.65 3.92 8.63
N GLN A 279 -8.25 3.74 7.37
CA GLN A 279 -9.12 3.95 6.22
C GLN A 279 -10.17 2.84 6.00
N GLY A 280 -9.93 1.63 6.52
CA GLY A 280 -10.93 0.56 6.47
C GLY A 280 -12.15 0.89 7.33
N PRO A 281 -11.96 1.12 8.64
CA PRO A 281 -13.07 1.41 9.54
C PRO A 281 -13.78 2.75 9.24
N ILE A 282 -13.08 3.78 8.78
CA ILE A 282 -13.70 5.10 8.50
C ILE A 282 -14.81 5.02 7.43
N GLY A 283 -14.73 4.06 6.50
CA GLY A 283 -15.76 3.85 5.47
C GLY A 283 -17.08 3.29 6.02
N LEU A 284 -17.03 2.58 7.16
CA LEU A 284 -18.18 1.93 7.79
C LEU A 284 -18.67 2.67 9.05
N ILE A 285 -17.99 3.76 9.44
CA ILE A 285 -18.26 4.46 10.70
C ILE A 285 -19.65 5.12 10.75
N ASP A 286 -20.23 5.44 9.60
CA ASP A 286 -21.59 6.00 9.51
C ASP A 286 -22.68 4.98 9.90
N LEU A 287 -22.37 3.69 9.80
CA LEU A 287 -23.34 2.60 9.94
C LEU A 287 -23.49 2.11 11.38
N GLU A 288 -22.62 2.56 12.29
CA GLU A 288 -22.63 2.09 13.66
C GLU A 288 -23.16 3.16 14.62
N SER A 289 -24.00 2.72 15.56
CA SER A 289 -24.27 3.50 16.76
C SER A 289 -23.02 3.54 17.64
N SER A 290 -22.42 4.70 17.85
CA SER A 290 -21.22 4.82 18.67
C SER A 290 -21.46 5.66 19.92
N MET A 291 -20.96 5.19 21.06
CA MET A 291 -20.97 5.94 22.31
C MET A 291 -19.63 6.64 22.50
N GLY A 292 -19.62 7.97 22.59
CA GLY A 292 -18.39 8.74 22.77
C GLY A 292 -18.56 10.24 22.59
N ARG A 293 -17.47 10.98 22.74
CA ARG A 293 -17.45 12.44 22.52
C ARG A 293 -17.53 12.80 21.03
N LEU A 294 -16.82 12.05 20.19
CA LEU A 294 -16.69 12.30 18.76
C LEU A 294 -17.66 11.43 17.96
N GLY A 295 -18.35 12.04 16.99
CA GLY A 295 -19.24 11.36 16.05
C GLY A 295 -18.55 10.94 14.75
N ALA A 296 -19.28 10.24 13.88
CA ALA A 296 -18.79 9.79 12.56
C ALA A 296 -18.30 10.94 11.66
N ALA A 297 -19.04 12.06 11.63
CA ALA A 297 -18.67 13.25 10.84
C ALA A 297 -17.37 13.90 11.37
N ASP A 298 -17.23 14.03 12.69
CA ASP A 298 -16.07 14.62 13.34
C ASP A 298 -14.80 13.80 13.03
N LEU A 299 -14.90 12.46 13.11
CA LEU A 299 -13.77 11.56 12.82
C LEU A 299 -13.35 11.59 11.36
N LYS A 300 -14.28 11.83 10.42
CA LYS A 300 -13.95 12.03 9.01
C LYS A 300 -13.21 13.35 8.78
N GLN A 301 -13.58 14.41 9.49
CA GLN A 301 -12.87 15.68 9.45
C GLN A 301 -11.45 15.52 10.00
N VAL A 302 -11.28 14.83 11.13
CA VAL A 302 -9.96 14.48 11.67
C VAL A 302 -9.16 13.64 10.66
N ASN A 303 -9.77 12.62 10.05
CA ASN A 303 -9.10 11.78 9.05
C ASN A 303 -8.56 12.56 7.84
N LYS A 304 -9.22 13.65 7.44
CA LYS A 304 -8.75 14.55 6.38
C LYS A 304 -7.44 15.23 6.78
N GLU A 305 -7.36 15.78 7.98
CA GLU A 305 -6.13 16.43 8.47
C GLU A 305 -5.01 15.44 8.76
N LEU A 306 -5.35 14.24 9.27
CA LEU A 306 -4.38 13.16 9.49
C LEU A 306 -3.71 12.68 8.19
N LYS A 307 -4.42 12.76 7.06
CA LYS A 307 -3.87 12.46 5.73
C LYS A 307 -2.70 13.39 5.41
N THR A 308 -2.89 14.69 5.64
CA THR A 308 -1.86 15.71 5.46
C THR A 308 -0.71 15.50 6.43
N LEU A 309 -1.02 15.28 7.72
CA LEU A 309 -0.02 15.02 8.76
C LEU A 309 0.88 13.84 8.40
N THR A 310 0.29 12.72 7.95
CA THR A 310 1.02 11.51 7.55
C THR A 310 2.08 11.80 6.48
N ASN A 311 1.74 12.63 5.47
CA ASN A 311 2.69 12.99 4.43
C ASN A 311 3.78 13.93 4.94
N ARG A 312 3.43 14.88 5.81
CA ARG A 312 4.40 15.82 6.39
C ARG A 312 5.37 15.11 7.34
N THR A 313 4.90 14.16 8.15
CA THR A 313 5.77 13.28 8.95
C THR A 313 6.72 12.47 8.08
N ALA A 314 6.26 11.96 6.93
CA ALA A 314 7.15 11.26 5.99
C ALA A 314 8.22 12.20 5.39
N GLY A 315 7.95 13.50 5.34
CA GLY A 315 8.90 14.55 4.94
C GLY A 315 9.98 14.83 5.97
N LEU A 316 9.74 14.66 7.28
CA LEU A 316 10.76 14.85 8.33
C LEU A 316 12.00 13.97 8.15
N LEU A 317 11.83 12.79 7.54
CA LEU A 317 12.91 11.85 7.24
C LEU A 317 13.70 12.23 5.97
N ALA A 318 13.30 13.29 5.26
CA ALA A 318 13.98 13.73 4.05
C ALA A 318 15.41 14.18 4.33
N PHE A 319 15.63 14.89 5.44
CA PHE A 319 16.96 15.34 5.87
C PHE A 319 17.93 14.16 6.01
N GLN A 320 17.56 13.14 6.79
CA GLN A 320 18.40 11.97 7.03
C GLN A 320 18.81 11.28 5.73
N THR A 321 17.87 11.23 4.80
CA THR A 321 18.13 10.56 3.54
C THR A 321 18.94 11.44 2.58
N ALA A 322 18.84 12.77 2.68
CA ALA A 322 19.74 13.68 1.97
C ALA A 322 21.17 13.62 2.52
N VAL A 323 21.33 13.47 3.83
CA VAL A 323 22.63 13.22 4.49
C VAL A 323 23.21 11.89 4.02
N ASP A 324 22.41 10.81 3.98
CA ASP A 324 22.82 9.51 3.46
C ASP A 324 23.31 9.61 2.00
N ASP A 325 22.54 10.27 1.14
CA ASP A 325 22.89 10.46 -0.27
C ASP A 325 24.24 11.21 -0.41
N LEU A 326 24.52 12.17 0.47
CA LEU A 326 25.78 12.91 0.53
C LEU A 326 26.93 12.03 1.05
N LEU A 327 26.72 11.25 2.11
CA LEU A 327 27.73 10.34 2.66
C LEU A 327 28.10 9.22 1.68
N VAL A 328 27.12 8.63 1.01
CA VAL A 328 27.35 7.61 -0.03
C VAL A 328 28.12 8.22 -1.20
N ALA A 329 27.79 9.44 -1.60
CA ALA A 329 28.53 10.15 -2.64
C ALA A 329 29.99 10.44 -2.22
N HIS A 330 30.20 10.80 -0.96
CA HIS A 330 31.54 11.00 -0.38
C HIS A 330 32.35 9.70 -0.29
N ALA A 331 31.73 8.57 0.08
CA ALA A 331 32.38 7.28 0.15
C ALA A 331 32.84 6.81 -1.24
N LYS A 332 32.00 6.99 -2.27
CA LYS A 332 32.39 6.74 -3.68
C LYS A 332 33.57 7.61 -4.11
N ALA A 333 33.60 8.87 -3.69
CA ALA A 333 34.72 9.77 -3.99
C ALA A 333 36.04 9.40 -3.28
N GLY A 334 35.97 8.72 -2.13
CA GLY A 334 37.15 8.28 -1.36
C GLY A 334 37.75 6.95 -1.84
N ASN A 335 36.92 5.99 -2.27
CA ASN A 335 37.39 4.65 -2.66
C ASN A 335 38.09 4.57 -4.03
N ASP A 336 37.81 5.50 -4.95
CA ASP A 336 38.48 5.56 -6.26
C ASP A 336 39.88 6.23 -6.20
N GLY A 337 40.43 6.41 -5.00
CA GLY A 337 41.71 7.09 -4.73
C GLY A 337 42.99 6.28 -5.01
N ASP A 338 42.90 5.11 -5.64
CA ASP A 338 44.10 4.33 -6.01
C ASP A 338 44.52 4.65 -7.46
N PRO A 339 45.56 5.49 -7.69
CA PRO A 339 45.93 6.00 -9.02
C PRO A 339 46.46 4.93 -9.99
N LYS A 340 46.43 3.65 -9.62
CA LYS A 340 46.87 2.50 -10.43
C LYS A 340 45.73 1.64 -10.96
N SER A 341 44.48 1.90 -10.59
CA SER A 341 43.32 1.23 -11.19
C SER A 341 43.05 1.84 -12.57
N ASN A 342 43.50 1.16 -13.63
CA ASN A 342 43.27 1.48 -15.05
C ASN A 342 41.79 1.35 -15.49
N THR A 343 40.83 1.58 -14.60
CA THR A 343 39.42 1.66 -14.95
C THR A 343 39.11 3.10 -15.35
N ALA A 344 39.40 3.40 -16.61
CA ALA A 344 39.20 4.69 -17.26
C ALA A 344 37.73 5.12 -17.29
N THR A 345 37.19 5.71 -16.22
CA THR A 345 36.09 6.70 -16.24
C THR A 345 35.97 7.38 -14.88
N MET A 346 36.85 8.34 -14.56
CA MET A 346 36.66 9.16 -13.34
C MET A 346 35.47 10.10 -13.58
N ASN A 347 34.30 9.75 -13.06
CA ASN A 347 33.06 10.52 -13.27
C ASN A 347 33.23 11.97 -12.80
N ARG A 348 33.03 12.93 -13.71
CA ARG A 348 33.13 14.38 -13.46
C ARG A 348 32.40 14.85 -12.20
N SER A 349 31.23 14.26 -11.89
CA SER A 349 30.46 14.57 -10.69
C SER A 349 31.18 14.24 -9.38
N ILE A 350 32.02 13.20 -9.38
CA ILE A 350 32.78 12.75 -8.20
C ILE A 350 33.89 13.76 -7.89
N LEU A 351 34.59 14.24 -8.93
CA LEU A 351 35.61 15.27 -8.79
C LEU A 351 35.03 16.59 -8.26
N LEU A 352 33.87 17.01 -8.78
CA LEU A 352 33.18 18.21 -8.30
C LEU A 352 32.77 18.09 -6.83
N LEU A 353 32.25 16.94 -6.41
CA LEU A 353 31.90 16.70 -5.01
C LEU A 353 33.12 16.72 -4.10
N ARG A 354 34.27 16.20 -4.56
CA ARG A 354 35.54 16.28 -3.84
C ARG A 354 35.98 17.73 -3.65
N ASP A 355 35.90 18.55 -4.70
CA ASP A 355 36.26 19.97 -4.66
C ASP A 355 35.29 20.78 -3.78
N ILE A 356 33.99 20.46 -3.80
CA ILE A 356 32.99 21.05 -2.88
C ILE A 356 33.34 20.70 -1.44
N ARG A 357 33.61 19.43 -1.14
CA ARG A 357 33.95 18.96 0.21
C ARG A 357 35.24 19.60 0.74
N ALA A 358 36.27 19.73 -0.12
CA ALA A 358 37.52 20.39 0.25
C ALA A 358 37.30 21.87 0.62
N ARG A 359 36.41 22.56 -0.10
CA ARG A 359 36.02 23.94 0.23
C ARG A 359 35.21 24.04 1.52
N GLU A 360 34.27 23.12 1.75
CA GLU A 360 33.46 23.09 2.98
C GLU A 360 34.33 22.85 4.23
N MET A 361 35.32 21.96 4.15
CA MET A 361 36.26 21.73 5.26
C MET A 361 37.20 22.93 5.49
N LYS A 362 37.69 23.58 4.42
CA LYS A 362 38.61 24.72 4.54
C LYS A 362 37.97 25.94 5.23
N HIS A 363 36.67 26.13 5.03
CA HIS A 363 35.93 27.29 5.53
C HIS A 363 34.98 26.96 6.71
N GLY A 364 34.96 25.72 7.20
CA GLY A 364 34.10 25.32 8.31
C GLY A 364 32.59 25.31 7.99
N HIS A 365 32.24 25.07 6.72
CA HIS A 365 30.86 24.98 6.24
C HIS A 365 30.37 23.53 6.08
N ASP A 366 31.13 22.58 6.61
CA ASP A 366 30.75 21.17 6.57
C ASP A 366 29.54 20.90 7.47
N LEU A 367 28.84 19.82 7.15
CA LEU A 367 27.68 19.34 7.90
C LEU A 367 28.02 19.10 9.38
N GLU A 368 29.26 18.71 9.70
CA GLU A 368 29.75 18.54 11.08
C GLU A 368 29.68 19.82 11.91
N THR A 369 29.86 20.99 11.29
CA THR A 369 29.81 22.28 11.98
C THR A 369 28.39 22.84 12.03
N LEU A 370 27.59 22.61 10.97
CA LEU A 370 26.23 23.13 10.85
C LEU A 370 25.19 22.32 11.63
N VAL A 371 25.34 20.99 11.75
CA VAL A 371 24.37 20.12 12.45
C VAL A 371 24.24 20.45 13.94
N PRO A 372 25.31 20.72 14.71
CA PRO A 372 25.18 21.18 16.10
C PRO A 372 24.42 22.50 16.23
N LEU A 373 24.64 23.45 15.31
CA LEU A 373 23.91 24.72 15.27
C LEU A 373 22.42 24.48 14.98
N LEU A 374 22.12 23.60 14.02
CA LEU A 374 20.76 23.17 13.68
C LEU A 374 20.06 22.45 14.84
N SER A 375 20.80 21.59 15.55
CA SER A 375 20.32 20.88 16.73
C SER A 375 19.90 21.86 17.83
N ASN A 376 20.75 22.86 18.11
CA ASN A 376 20.44 23.89 19.09
C ASN A 376 19.27 24.79 18.66
N ALA A 377 19.21 25.19 17.38
CA ALA A 377 18.16 26.04 16.84
C ALA A 377 16.78 25.35 16.79
N SER A 378 16.74 24.05 16.51
CA SER A 378 15.50 23.28 16.36
C SER A 378 14.99 22.64 17.65
N LYS A 379 15.77 22.65 18.74
CA LYS A 379 15.48 21.93 19.98
C LYS A 379 14.15 22.33 20.61
N THR A 380 13.86 23.63 20.68
CA THR A 380 12.62 24.17 21.26
C THR A 380 11.40 23.78 20.44
N LEU A 381 11.44 23.99 19.12
CA LEU A 381 10.33 23.64 18.23
C LEU A 381 10.07 22.13 18.22
N ASN A 382 11.12 21.31 18.23
CA ASN A 382 10.99 19.85 18.31
C ASN A 382 10.40 19.38 19.64
N SER A 383 10.79 19.97 20.78
CA SER A 383 10.19 19.63 22.07
C SER A 383 8.71 19.99 22.10
N ASP A 384 8.35 21.17 21.58
CA ASP A 384 6.96 21.64 21.55
C ASP A 384 6.10 20.80 20.59
N CYS A 385 6.65 20.36 19.46
CA CYS A 385 6.00 19.43 18.55
C CYS A 385 5.77 18.06 19.22
N SER A 386 6.78 17.52 19.92
CA SER A 386 6.67 16.25 20.67
C SER A 386 5.61 16.36 21.77
N GLU A 387 5.61 17.46 22.54
CA GLU A 387 4.61 17.73 23.57
C GLU A 387 3.20 17.89 22.98
N THR A 388 3.05 18.61 21.88
CA THR A 388 1.76 18.77 21.19
C THR A 388 1.22 17.43 20.71
N VAL A 389 2.06 16.56 20.13
CA VAL A 389 1.63 15.19 19.75
C VAL A 389 1.23 14.37 20.99
N LYS A 390 1.92 14.53 22.13
CA LYS A 390 1.54 13.87 23.40
C LYS A 390 0.19 14.38 23.91
N VAL A 391 -0.06 15.68 23.87
CA VAL A 391 -1.34 16.32 24.24
C VAL A 391 -2.48 15.86 23.32
N ILE A 392 -2.25 15.80 22.01
CA ILE A 392 -3.23 15.27 21.05
C ILE A 392 -3.51 13.79 21.34
N THR A 393 -2.46 13.01 21.63
CA THR A 393 -2.59 11.59 21.94
C THR A 393 -3.35 11.37 23.25
N SER A 394 -3.07 12.14 24.30
CA SER A 394 -3.79 12.06 25.57
C SER A 394 -5.24 12.49 25.40
N TRP A 395 -5.52 13.53 24.62
CA TRP A 395 -6.88 13.97 24.33
C TRP A 395 -7.72 12.89 23.61
N PHE A 396 -7.15 12.22 22.61
CA PHE A 396 -7.82 11.09 21.96
C PHE A 396 -8.02 9.89 22.91
N GLN A 397 -7.05 9.63 23.80
CA GLN A 397 -7.17 8.60 24.83
C GLN A 397 -8.28 8.94 25.83
N ASP A 398 -8.41 10.19 26.25
CA ASP A 398 -9.47 10.68 27.14
C ASP A 398 -10.84 10.60 26.49
N CYS A 399 -10.93 10.93 25.20
CA CYS A 399 -12.14 10.73 24.41
C CYS A 399 -12.56 9.25 24.35
N ASN A 400 -11.61 8.32 24.53
CA ASN A 400 -11.85 6.89 24.42
C ASN A 400 -12.06 6.18 25.77
N SER A 401 -11.45 6.66 26.86
CA SER A 401 -11.45 6.01 28.19
C SER A 401 -12.72 6.28 29.02
N ALA A 402 -13.36 7.44 28.85
CA ALA A 402 -14.49 7.90 29.66
C ALA A 402 -15.89 7.71 29.02
N ARG A 403 -16.08 6.66 28.20
CA ARG A 403 -17.34 6.49 27.42
C ARG A 403 -18.56 6.18 28.26
N TRP A 404 -18.40 5.31 29.26
CA TRP A 404 -19.49 4.84 30.12
C TRP A 404 -19.56 5.56 31.46
N THR A 405 -18.54 6.36 31.80
CA THR A 405 -18.45 7.05 33.10
C THR A 405 -19.54 8.08 33.30
N TRP A 406 -20.13 8.64 32.23
CA TRP A 406 -21.23 9.60 32.32
C TRP A 406 -22.53 9.02 32.94
N LEU A 407 -22.74 7.70 32.84
CA LEU A 407 -23.87 7.01 33.49
C LEU A 407 -23.72 7.00 35.02
N PHE A 408 -22.48 7.11 35.52
CA PHE A 408 -22.15 6.99 36.94
C PHE A 408 -21.65 8.31 37.55
N SER A 409 -21.13 9.25 36.75
CA SER A 409 -20.61 10.54 37.20
C SER A 409 -20.62 11.56 36.06
N LYS A 410 -21.30 12.69 36.25
CA LYS A 410 -21.27 13.80 35.29
C LYS A 410 -19.91 14.51 35.39
N PRO A 411 -19.21 14.78 34.27
CA PRO A 411 -17.95 15.51 34.30
C PRO A 411 -18.16 16.94 34.83
N SER A 412 -17.31 17.37 35.77
CA SER A 412 -17.39 18.71 36.36
C SER A 412 -17.06 19.79 35.31
N PRO A 413 -17.80 20.91 35.29
CA PRO A 413 -17.60 21.99 34.32
C PRO A 413 -16.19 22.60 34.42
N GLU A 414 -15.65 22.72 35.64
CA GLU A 414 -14.30 23.22 35.90
C GLU A 414 -13.21 22.39 35.21
N LYS A 415 -13.33 21.05 35.23
CA LYS A 415 -12.37 20.16 34.55
C LYS A 415 -12.44 20.26 33.03
N ILE A 416 -13.64 20.52 32.48
CA ILE A 416 -13.81 20.74 31.04
C ILE A 416 -13.13 22.05 30.64
N GLN A 417 -13.33 23.11 31.42
CA GLN A 417 -12.72 24.41 31.17
C GLN A 417 -11.20 24.36 31.31
N GLN A 418 -10.66 23.72 32.35
CA GLN A 418 -9.22 23.53 32.54
C GLN A 418 -8.59 22.75 31.36
N ARG A 419 -9.26 21.69 30.88
CA ARG A 419 -8.80 20.94 29.71
C ARG A 419 -8.78 21.81 28.46
N GLN A 420 -9.86 22.57 28.21
CA GLN A 420 -9.96 23.45 27.05
C GLN A 420 -8.89 24.55 27.09
N GLN A 421 -8.67 25.16 28.26
CA GLN A 421 -7.60 26.13 28.48
C GLN A 421 -6.23 25.50 28.17
N GLY A 422 -5.92 24.31 28.70
CA GLY A 422 -4.67 23.62 28.39
C GLY A 422 -4.44 23.34 26.89
N LEU A 423 -5.50 23.03 26.13
CA LEU A 423 -5.40 22.86 24.68
C LEU A 423 -5.12 24.20 23.96
N VAL A 424 -5.78 25.27 24.37
CA VAL A 424 -5.59 26.62 23.80
C VAL A 424 -4.19 27.16 24.14
N ASP A 425 -3.72 26.94 25.37
CA ASP A 425 -2.40 27.34 25.82
C ASP A 425 -1.33 26.63 25.00
N GLN A 426 -1.43 25.30 24.82
CA GLN A 426 -0.49 24.55 24.00
C GLN A 426 -0.50 25.00 22.53
N LEU A 427 -1.68 25.31 21.97
CA LEU A 427 -1.81 25.85 20.61
C LEU A 427 -1.10 27.21 20.48
N ASN A 428 -1.19 28.06 21.49
CA ASN A 428 -0.52 29.36 21.49
C ASN A 428 1.00 29.21 21.66
N VAL A 429 1.46 28.26 22.46
CA VAL A 429 2.88 27.95 22.65
C VAL A 429 3.52 27.51 21.33
N ILE A 430 2.94 26.51 20.65
CA ILE A 430 3.52 26.01 19.39
C ILE A 430 3.50 27.07 18.27
N LYS A 431 2.46 27.92 18.20
CA LYS A 431 2.42 29.05 17.24
C LYS A 431 3.55 30.04 17.50
N LYS A 432 3.73 30.47 18.75
CA LYS A 432 4.81 31.39 19.14
C LYS A 432 6.19 30.78 18.89
N SER A 433 6.36 29.50 19.20
CA SER A 433 7.60 28.76 18.97
C SER A 433 7.93 28.66 17.47
N LEU A 434 6.92 28.43 16.63
CA LEU A 434 7.07 28.42 15.18
C LEU A 434 7.46 29.79 14.63
N ASP A 435 6.79 30.86 15.07
CA ASP A 435 7.11 32.24 14.65
C ASP A 435 8.51 32.67 15.12
N HIS A 436 8.90 32.27 16.33
CA HIS A 436 10.25 32.50 16.85
C HIS A 436 11.30 31.71 16.05
N PHE A 437 10.99 30.47 15.65
CA PHE A 437 11.88 29.66 14.81
C PHE A 437 12.10 30.29 13.43
N ARG A 438 11.02 30.76 12.77
CA ARG A 438 11.06 31.42 11.46
C ARG A 438 11.95 32.66 11.44
N ASN A 439 11.80 33.51 12.46
CA ASN A 439 12.38 34.85 12.48
C ASN A 439 13.74 34.93 13.19
N VAL A 440 13.99 34.12 14.22
CA VAL A 440 15.16 34.26 15.11
C VAL A 440 16.10 33.06 15.04
N GLU A 441 15.59 31.85 15.29
CA GLU A 441 16.45 30.66 15.41
C GLU A 441 17.05 30.24 14.07
N ARG A 442 16.26 30.26 12.98
CA ARG A 442 16.75 29.94 11.63
C ARG A 442 17.91 30.83 11.21
N VAL A 443 17.88 32.12 11.56
CA VAL A 443 18.93 33.09 11.20
C VAL A 443 20.29 32.72 11.81
N LYS A 444 20.30 32.02 12.96
CA LYS A 444 21.55 31.57 13.60
C LYS A 444 22.34 30.59 12.73
N LEU A 445 21.71 29.89 11.79
CA LEU A 445 22.38 29.00 10.82
C LEU A 445 23.22 29.76 9.80
N ILE A 446 22.91 31.04 9.57
CA ILE A 446 23.56 31.88 8.55
C ILE A 446 24.81 32.56 9.14
N LYS A 447 24.93 32.66 10.47
CA LYS A 447 26.06 33.33 11.16
C LYS A 447 27.46 32.89 10.69
N PRO A 448 27.75 31.60 10.43
CA PRO A 448 29.06 31.20 9.91
C PRO A 448 29.38 31.79 8.52
N PHE A 449 28.34 32.15 7.75
CA PHE A 449 28.47 32.71 6.42
C PHE A 449 28.58 34.24 6.41
N GLU A 450 28.25 34.93 7.51
CA GLU A 450 28.35 36.41 7.62
C GLU A 450 29.76 36.92 7.36
N GLN A 451 30.80 36.11 7.64
CA GLN A 451 32.21 36.46 7.44
C GLN A 451 32.58 36.67 5.97
N PHE A 452 31.75 36.21 5.04
CA PHE A 452 31.97 36.31 3.60
C PHE A 452 31.20 37.47 2.96
N PHE A 453 30.44 38.24 3.74
CA PHE A 453 29.67 39.40 3.28
C PHE A 453 30.12 40.70 3.93
N ASP A 454 30.12 41.78 3.16
CA ASP A 454 30.40 43.12 3.66
C ASP A 454 29.21 43.62 4.51
N PRO A 455 29.42 44.04 5.77
CA PRO A 455 28.35 44.46 6.69
C PRO A 455 27.53 45.68 6.21
N VAL A 456 28.07 46.50 5.32
CA VAL A 456 27.40 47.75 4.86
C VAL A 456 26.61 47.52 3.57
N THR A 457 27.22 46.87 2.58
CA THR A 457 26.60 46.63 1.26
C THR A 457 25.81 45.32 1.20
N GLY A 458 26.12 44.36 2.08
CA GLY A 458 25.53 43.03 2.09
C GLY A 458 25.98 42.12 0.93
N ARG A 459 26.89 42.61 0.08
CA ARG A 459 27.50 41.89 -1.03
C ARG A 459 28.66 41.01 -0.55
N PRO A 460 29.01 39.94 -1.27
CA PRO A 460 30.19 39.15 -0.92
C PRO A 460 31.46 40.03 -0.95
N LEU A 461 32.45 39.73 -0.10
CA LEU A 461 33.72 40.49 -0.12
C LEU A 461 34.45 40.32 -1.46
N ALA A 462 35.05 41.38 -1.98
CA ALA A 462 35.83 41.37 -3.23
C ALA A 462 36.97 40.33 -3.23
N SER A 463 37.55 40.01 -2.07
CA SER A 463 38.58 38.96 -1.92
C SER A 463 38.06 37.53 -2.13
N VAL A 464 36.75 37.32 -2.00
CA VAL A 464 36.03 36.07 -2.26
C VAL A 464 35.65 35.97 -3.73
N GLU A 465 35.33 37.11 -4.37
CA GLU A 465 35.03 37.22 -5.81
C GLU A 465 36.29 37.02 -6.68
N GLU A 466 37.42 37.66 -6.35
CA GLU A 466 38.68 37.55 -7.14
C GLU A 466 39.32 36.15 -7.13
N ASN A 467 39.07 35.33 -6.10
CA ASN A 467 39.70 34.02 -5.91
C ASN A 467 38.71 32.82 -5.97
N ALA A 468 37.50 33.01 -6.50
CA ALA A 468 36.40 32.04 -6.32
C ALA A 468 36.61 30.66 -6.98
N GLY A 469 37.68 30.45 -7.74
CA GLY A 469 38.12 29.11 -8.17
C GLY A 469 38.72 28.25 -7.05
N ASN A 470 39.37 28.86 -6.03
CA ASN A 470 40.11 28.17 -4.96
C ASN A 470 39.78 28.64 -3.51
N SER A 471 39.01 29.72 -3.33
CA SER A 471 38.68 30.28 -2.00
C SER A 471 37.21 30.64 -1.74
N GLY A 472 36.29 30.31 -2.65
CA GLY A 472 34.85 30.55 -2.45
C GLY A 472 34.21 29.54 -1.48
N PHE A 473 33.23 29.98 -0.67
CA PHE A 473 32.45 29.10 0.20
C PHE A 473 31.40 28.27 -0.58
N SER A 474 30.88 27.19 0.02
CA SER A 474 29.85 26.31 -0.58
C SER A 474 28.55 26.40 0.21
N VAL A 475 27.41 26.38 -0.49
CA VAL A 475 26.06 26.50 0.09
C VAL A 475 25.33 25.15 0.17
N ARG A 476 25.92 24.06 -0.33
CA ARG A 476 25.27 22.75 -0.43
C ARG A 476 24.85 22.21 0.94
N SER A 477 25.79 22.17 1.89
CA SER A 477 25.52 21.71 3.25
C SER A 477 24.51 22.60 3.99
N LEU A 478 24.52 23.92 3.75
CA LEU A 478 23.50 24.84 4.26
C LEU A 478 22.10 24.54 3.71
N PHE A 479 21.98 24.23 2.42
CA PHE A 479 20.69 23.90 1.81
C PHE A 479 20.12 22.58 2.33
N ILE A 480 20.97 21.60 2.64
CA ILE A 480 20.54 20.36 3.31
C ILE A 480 19.99 20.68 4.70
N CYS A 481 20.61 21.60 5.45
CA CYS A 481 20.05 22.10 6.71
C CYS A 481 18.72 22.85 6.49
N PHE A 482 18.56 23.60 5.39
CA PHE A 482 17.28 24.24 5.06
C PHE A 482 16.17 23.24 4.71
N VAL A 483 16.47 22.10 4.07
CA VAL A 483 15.51 20.99 3.89
C VAL A 483 14.96 20.54 5.24
N PHE A 484 15.79 20.46 6.27
CA PHE A 484 15.33 20.15 7.62
C PHE A 484 14.42 21.25 8.17
N CYS A 485 14.83 22.52 8.11
CA CYS A 485 14.02 23.64 8.61
C CYS A 485 12.64 23.68 7.95
N ASP A 486 12.62 23.55 6.63
CA ASP A 486 11.43 23.61 5.80
C ASP A 486 10.47 22.44 6.06
N THR A 487 11.00 21.22 6.23
CA THR A 487 10.18 20.04 6.55
C THR A 487 9.64 20.07 7.97
N LEU A 488 10.42 20.59 8.93
CA LEU A 488 9.99 20.79 10.31
C LEU A 488 8.88 21.84 10.40
N GLU A 489 9.04 22.96 9.70
CA GLU A 489 8.02 24.01 9.59
C GLU A 489 6.72 23.46 8.99
N ALA A 490 6.81 22.72 7.87
CA ALA A 490 5.65 22.07 7.25
C ALA A 490 4.89 21.15 8.21
N PHE A 491 5.64 20.41 9.03
CA PHE A 491 5.09 19.49 9.99
C PHE A 491 4.41 20.25 11.13
N ALA A 492 5.05 21.28 11.68
CA ALA A 492 4.51 22.15 12.72
C ALA A 492 3.20 22.84 12.25
N ASP A 493 3.15 23.38 11.03
CA ASP A 493 1.93 23.97 10.46
C ASP A 493 0.80 22.94 10.36
N SER A 494 1.09 21.73 9.89
CA SER A 494 0.08 20.66 9.82
C SER A 494 -0.41 20.21 11.20
N LEU A 495 0.47 20.24 12.19
CA LEU A 495 0.15 19.93 13.58
C LEU A 495 -0.71 21.03 14.21
N ILE A 496 -0.44 22.30 13.91
CA ILE A 496 -1.24 23.46 14.32
C ILE A 496 -2.64 23.38 13.70
N LYS A 497 -2.76 23.01 12.41
CA LYS A 497 -4.08 22.81 11.76
C LYS A 497 -4.88 21.70 12.46
N LEU A 498 -4.25 20.57 12.76
CA LEU A 498 -4.89 19.48 13.50
C LEU A 498 -5.27 19.91 14.93
N MET A 499 -4.40 20.63 15.64
CA MET A 499 -4.66 21.13 16.99
C MET A 499 -5.81 22.15 17.01
N THR A 500 -5.86 23.04 16.02
CA THR A 500 -6.95 24.01 15.84
C THR A 500 -8.29 23.30 15.62
N LEU A 501 -8.29 22.24 14.80
CA LEU A 501 -9.46 21.40 14.63
C LEU A 501 -9.87 20.72 15.95
N ILE A 502 -8.91 20.20 16.72
CA ILE A 502 -9.18 19.55 18.01
C ILE A 502 -9.77 20.55 19.03
N VAL A 503 -9.24 21.77 19.11
CA VAL A 503 -9.79 22.84 19.96
C VAL A 503 -11.24 23.17 19.57
N CYS A 504 -11.52 23.31 18.27
CA CYS A 504 -12.88 23.53 17.77
C CYS A 504 -13.81 22.35 18.07
N LEU A 505 -13.31 21.12 17.97
CA LEU A 505 -14.09 19.91 18.30
C LEU A 505 -14.34 19.76 19.81
N ASP A 506 -13.38 20.13 20.65
CA ASP A 506 -13.54 20.09 22.12
C ASP A 506 -14.64 21.06 22.57
N ASP A 507 -14.64 22.27 21.99
CA ASP A 507 -15.65 23.32 22.24
C ASP A 507 -17.04 22.89 21.76
N LYS A 508 -17.14 22.35 20.54
CA LYS A 508 -18.41 21.83 20.00
C LYS A 508 -18.93 20.61 20.75
N ARG A 509 -18.05 19.77 21.32
CA ARG A 509 -18.37 18.45 21.90
C ARG A 509 -17.71 18.25 23.28
N PRO A 510 -18.15 18.98 24.32
CA PRO A 510 -17.54 18.89 25.65
C PRO A 510 -17.93 17.60 26.40
N LYS A 511 -19.09 17.00 26.09
CA LYS A 511 -19.66 15.84 26.80
C LYS A 511 -19.85 14.63 25.88
N PRO A 512 -19.65 13.40 26.38
CA PRO A 512 -19.95 12.19 25.62
C PRO A 512 -21.47 12.04 25.41
N ARG A 513 -21.87 11.55 24.24
CA ARG A 513 -23.27 11.22 23.93
C ARG A 513 -23.37 9.96 23.06
N LEU A 514 -24.57 9.41 22.97
CA LEU A 514 -24.87 8.35 22.00
C LEU A 514 -25.04 8.97 20.62
N TRP A 515 -24.28 8.46 19.66
CA TRP A 515 -24.40 8.81 18.25
C TRP A 515 -25.18 7.71 17.54
N MET A 516 -26.28 8.10 16.88
CA MET A 516 -27.08 7.19 16.07
C MET A 516 -26.53 7.10 14.64
N PRO A 517 -26.70 5.95 13.96
CA PRO A 517 -26.20 5.78 12.60
C PRO A 517 -26.90 6.75 11.64
N ILE A 518 -26.13 7.36 10.74
CA ILE A 518 -26.65 8.31 9.75
C ILE A 518 -27.10 7.50 8.52
N GLY A 519 -28.32 6.95 8.59
CA GLY A 519 -29.13 6.43 7.49
C GLY A 519 -28.51 5.38 6.54
N PHE A 520 -29.12 4.18 6.48
CA PHE A 520 -28.88 3.17 5.43
C PHE A 520 -29.10 3.69 3.99
N GLY A 521 -29.77 4.84 3.81
CA GLY A 521 -29.99 5.48 2.50
C GLY A 521 -28.71 5.89 1.77
N SER A 522 -27.64 6.26 2.48
CA SER A 522 -26.34 6.58 1.84
C SER A 522 -25.60 5.33 1.35
N VAL A 523 -25.94 4.15 1.86
CA VAL A 523 -25.39 2.86 1.43
C VAL A 523 -26.03 2.42 0.11
N GLY A 524 -27.33 2.68 -0.08
CA GLY A 524 -28.01 2.40 -1.35
C GLY A 524 -27.43 3.18 -2.53
N GLY A 525 -27.11 4.47 -2.32
CA GLY A 525 -26.45 5.32 -3.31
C GLY A 525 -24.98 4.94 -3.57
N ARG A 526 -24.26 4.41 -2.58
CA ARG A 526 -22.88 3.91 -2.73
C ARG A 526 -22.80 2.47 -3.25
N ALA A 527 -23.87 1.68 -3.09
CA ALA A 527 -24.02 0.34 -3.66
C ALA A 527 -24.50 0.37 -5.11
N LYS A 528 -25.30 1.38 -5.50
CA LYS A 528 -25.62 1.71 -6.90
C LYS A 528 -24.51 2.59 -7.51
N GLY A 529 -23.45 1.95 -7.99
CA GLY A 529 -22.79 2.39 -9.22
C GLY A 529 -22.10 3.76 -9.25
N THR A 530 -21.50 4.25 -8.16
CA THR A 530 -20.42 5.24 -8.28
C THR A 530 -19.10 4.56 -7.95
N VAL A 531 -18.18 4.56 -8.92
CA VAL A 531 -16.81 4.01 -8.84
C VAL A 531 -15.95 4.89 -7.93
N GLY A 532 -16.36 5.05 -6.67
CA GLY A 532 -15.73 5.90 -5.66
C GLY A 532 -14.59 5.19 -4.92
N THR A 533 -13.37 5.41 -5.40
CA THR A 533 -12.23 5.92 -4.61
C THR A 533 -12.09 5.50 -3.14
N ASN A 534 -12.01 4.19 -2.87
CA ASN A 534 -11.14 3.69 -1.79
C ASN A 534 -10.92 2.18 -1.95
N LYS A 535 -9.94 1.80 -2.77
CA LYS A 535 -9.41 0.42 -2.89
C LYS A 535 -8.55 0.07 -1.66
N ASN A 536 -9.09 0.17 -0.44
CA ASN A 536 -8.37 -0.25 0.76
C ASN A 536 -8.63 -1.72 1.07
N VAL A 537 -7.53 -2.44 1.28
CA VAL A 537 -7.39 -3.88 1.52
C VAL A 537 -8.40 -4.39 2.55
N SER A 538 -9.22 -5.38 2.16
CA SER A 538 -9.96 -6.18 3.13
C SER A 538 -8.98 -7.14 3.85
N PRO A 539 -9.04 -7.29 5.17
CA PRO A 539 -8.19 -8.22 5.93
C PRO A 539 -8.27 -9.70 5.51
N PHE A 540 -9.25 -10.04 4.66
CA PHE A 540 -9.53 -11.39 4.16
C PHE A 540 -9.17 -11.59 2.69
N ALA A 541 -8.50 -10.62 2.06
CA ALA A 541 -7.99 -10.79 0.71
C ALA A 541 -6.83 -11.80 0.73
N MET A 542 -7.17 -13.09 0.61
CA MET A 542 -6.22 -14.17 0.40
C MET A 542 -5.79 -14.14 -1.06
N GLY A 543 -4.73 -13.38 -1.38
CA GLY A 543 -3.94 -13.58 -2.60
C GLY A 543 -4.54 -13.12 -3.94
N ALA A 544 -5.44 -12.12 -3.96
CA ALA A 544 -5.96 -11.56 -5.21
C ALA A 544 -5.55 -10.07 -5.38
N PRO A 545 -4.64 -9.77 -6.33
CA PRO A 545 -4.26 -8.41 -6.68
C PRO A 545 -5.31 -7.74 -7.59
N THR A 546 -5.60 -6.48 -7.30
CA THR A 546 -6.34 -5.56 -8.18
C THR A 546 -5.62 -5.43 -9.53
N ASP A 547 -6.36 -5.09 -10.61
CA ASP A 547 -5.79 -4.99 -11.96
C ASP A 547 -4.57 -4.05 -11.98
N PRO A 548 -3.35 -4.58 -12.17
CA PRO A 548 -2.13 -3.94 -11.69
C PRO A 548 -1.42 -3.13 -12.78
N PHE A 549 -2.06 -2.83 -13.91
CA PHE A 549 -1.39 -2.08 -14.99
C PHE A 549 -2.09 -0.77 -15.33
N LYS A 550 -3.24 -0.49 -14.72
CA LYS A 550 -4.00 0.73 -14.97
C LYS A 550 -4.15 1.49 -13.65
N PHE A 551 -3.54 2.67 -13.59
CA PHE A 551 -4.01 3.69 -12.67
C PHE A 551 -5.38 4.14 -13.22
N ASP A 552 -6.42 4.13 -12.38
CA ASP A 552 -7.75 4.54 -12.82
C ASP A 552 -7.69 6.03 -13.22
N GLU A 553 -7.86 6.33 -14.51
CA GLU A 553 -8.13 7.69 -15.02
C GLU A 553 -9.34 8.33 -14.34
N SER A 554 -10.22 7.53 -13.71
CA SER A 554 -11.35 8.04 -12.93
C SER A 554 -10.94 8.77 -11.64
N LEU A 555 -9.67 8.72 -11.23
CA LEU A 555 -9.12 9.64 -10.21
C LEU A 555 -8.91 11.05 -10.78
N ALA A 556 -8.73 11.19 -12.11
CA ALA A 556 -8.77 12.47 -12.81
C ALA A 556 -10.21 12.97 -13.05
N GLU A 557 -11.19 12.07 -13.17
CA GLU A 557 -12.63 12.42 -13.28
C GLU A 557 -13.23 13.05 -12.00
N SER A 558 -12.46 13.18 -10.91
CA SER A 558 -12.88 14.02 -9.77
C SER A 558 -12.86 15.53 -10.08
N GLN A 559 -12.67 15.91 -11.35
CA GLN A 559 -12.90 17.25 -11.86
C GLN A 559 -14.40 17.63 -11.98
N ASP A 560 -15.35 16.68 -12.02
CA ASP A 560 -16.73 17.02 -12.45
C ASP A 560 -17.88 16.80 -11.46
N THR A 561 -17.68 16.30 -10.22
CA THR A 561 -18.81 16.05 -9.30
C THR A 561 -19.15 17.19 -8.32
N LEU A 562 -18.77 18.43 -8.61
CA LEU A 562 -19.24 19.64 -7.87
C LEU A 562 -19.71 20.79 -8.78
N LYS A 563 -20.22 20.48 -9.98
CA LYS A 563 -20.99 21.45 -10.79
C LYS A 563 -22.35 20.87 -11.20
N ALA A 564 -23.27 20.88 -10.25
CA ALA A 564 -24.70 21.11 -10.50
C ALA A 564 -25.02 22.31 -9.59
N GLU A 565 -25.43 23.49 -10.03
CA GLU A 565 -26.14 23.94 -11.23
C GLU A 565 -25.62 25.34 -11.59
N GLY A 566 -25.66 25.73 -12.87
CA GLY A 566 -25.47 27.14 -13.29
C GLY A 566 -24.27 27.39 -14.21
N GLU A 567 -24.60 27.84 -15.42
CA GLU A 567 -23.77 28.51 -16.43
C GLU A 567 -22.62 27.75 -17.12
N LYS A 568 -22.80 27.61 -18.44
CA LYS A 568 -21.81 27.21 -19.43
C LYS A 568 -20.73 28.30 -19.53
N ALA A 569 -19.68 28.20 -18.72
CA ALA A 569 -18.42 28.87 -18.99
C ALA A 569 -17.53 27.92 -19.81
N GLU A 570 -17.04 28.40 -20.95
CA GLU A 570 -16.07 27.72 -21.82
C GLU A 570 -14.85 27.29 -21.00
N MET A 571 -14.53 26.02 -21.06
CA MET A 571 -13.44 25.39 -20.33
C MET A 571 -12.17 25.47 -21.18
N GLU A 572 -11.09 26.06 -20.65
CA GLU A 572 -9.78 26.10 -21.30
C GLU A 572 -9.27 24.67 -21.64
N PRO A 573 -8.63 24.47 -22.81
CA PRO A 573 -8.18 23.17 -23.27
C PRO A 573 -6.84 22.78 -22.63
N GLY A 574 -6.85 22.41 -21.35
CA GLY A 574 -5.71 21.88 -20.60
C GLY A 574 -5.83 20.39 -20.30
N VAL A 575 -5.37 19.57 -21.26
CA VAL A 575 -4.95 18.15 -21.10
C VAL A 575 -5.94 17.17 -20.44
N LEU A 576 -6.97 16.77 -21.20
CA LEU A 576 -7.63 15.47 -21.00
C LEU A 576 -7.55 14.67 -22.31
N ARG A 577 -6.49 13.85 -22.44
CA ARG A 577 -6.34 12.93 -23.57
C ARG A 577 -6.70 11.52 -23.14
N ARG A 578 -7.93 11.12 -23.45
CA ARG A 578 -8.31 9.70 -23.50
C ARG A 578 -7.34 8.99 -24.45
N ALA A 579 -6.67 7.95 -23.98
CA ALA A 579 -5.72 7.18 -24.79
C ALA A 579 -6.40 6.73 -26.10
N ARG A 580 -5.88 7.20 -27.23
CA ARG A 580 -6.35 6.82 -28.57
C ARG A 580 -5.57 5.56 -28.99
N ASP A 581 -6.27 4.53 -29.44
CA ASP A 581 -5.61 3.38 -30.07
C ASP A 581 -4.90 3.91 -31.34
N PRO A 582 -3.56 3.83 -31.44
CA PRO A 582 -2.81 4.39 -32.57
C PRO A 582 -3.10 3.66 -33.89
N ASP A 583 -3.54 2.41 -33.81
CA ASP A 583 -3.77 1.52 -34.94
C ASP A 583 -5.22 1.51 -35.45
N ALA A 584 -6.16 2.19 -34.75
CA ALA A 584 -7.58 2.10 -35.08
C ALA A 584 -8.33 3.44 -34.92
N LEU A 585 -8.98 3.87 -36.00
CA LEU A 585 -9.96 4.96 -35.96
C LEU A 585 -11.27 4.49 -35.27
N PRO A 586 -12.04 5.41 -34.65
CA PRO A 586 -13.31 5.04 -34.00
C PRO A 586 -14.28 4.42 -35.01
N PRO A 587 -14.98 3.32 -34.65
CA PRO A 587 -15.82 2.58 -35.58
C PRO A 587 -17.04 3.39 -35.99
N LYS A 588 -17.23 3.56 -37.31
CA LYS A 588 -18.41 4.23 -37.87
C LYS A 588 -19.60 3.29 -38.08
N SER A 589 -19.36 1.98 -38.25
CA SER A 589 -20.39 0.95 -38.52
C SER A 589 -20.91 0.25 -37.26
N ALA A 590 -22.17 -0.18 -37.28
CA ALA A 590 -22.79 -0.99 -36.21
C ALA A 590 -22.07 -2.33 -35.99
N LEU A 591 -21.59 -2.97 -37.07
CA LEU A 591 -20.78 -4.20 -36.97
C LEU A 591 -19.42 -3.94 -36.31
N GLY A 592 -18.81 -2.78 -36.56
CA GLY A 592 -17.57 -2.35 -35.88
C GLY A 592 -17.78 -2.08 -34.39
N LYS A 593 -18.95 -1.57 -34.00
CA LYS A 593 -19.32 -1.40 -32.59
C LYS A 593 -19.56 -2.75 -31.90
N PHE A 594 -20.13 -3.74 -32.60
CA PHE A 594 -20.28 -5.10 -32.08
C PHE A 594 -18.94 -5.82 -31.95
N SER A 595 -18.06 -5.74 -32.96
CA SER A 595 -16.74 -6.36 -32.91
C SER A 595 -15.86 -5.77 -31.81
N LEU A 596 -15.97 -4.48 -31.48
CA LEU A 596 -15.30 -3.92 -30.29
C LEU A 596 -15.86 -4.47 -28.98
N LYS A 597 -17.17 -4.69 -28.87
CA LYS A 597 -17.77 -5.34 -27.69
C LYS A 597 -17.31 -6.79 -27.57
N LEU A 598 -17.27 -7.52 -28.68
CA LEU A 598 -16.74 -8.89 -28.72
C LEU A 598 -15.24 -8.93 -28.41
N ALA A 599 -14.45 -8.03 -28.99
CA ALA A 599 -13.03 -7.89 -28.69
C ALA A 599 -12.79 -7.52 -27.23
N SER A 600 -13.65 -6.69 -26.63
CA SER A 600 -13.61 -6.39 -25.20
C SER A 600 -13.91 -7.63 -24.36
N ALA A 601 -14.87 -8.48 -24.75
CA ALA A 601 -15.16 -9.73 -24.07
C ALA A 601 -13.99 -10.74 -24.21
N VAL A 602 -13.40 -10.85 -25.40
CA VAL A 602 -12.21 -11.69 -25.62
C VAL A 602 -11.03 -11.16 -24.80
N ARG A 603 -10.76 -9.85 -24.82
CA ARG A 603 -9.73 -9.23 -23.97
C ARG A 603 -9.98 -9.49 -22.48
N PHE A 604 -11.24 -9.56 -22.05
CA PHE A 604 -11.59 -9.92 -20.68
C PHE A 604 -11.21 -11.37 -20.33
N PHE A 605 -11.55 -12.36 -21.17
CA PHE A 605 -11.16 -13.76 -20.93
C PHE A 605 -9.64 -13.97 -20.97
N TRP A 606 -8.95 -13.21 -21.82
CA TRP A 606 -7.49 -13.25 -21.94
C TRP A 606 -6.75 -12.35 -20.94
N SER A 607 -7.48 -11.61 -20.11
CA SER A 607 -6.86 -10.82 -19.03
C SER A 607 -6.28 -11.76 -17.97
N PRO A 608 -5.27 -11.34 -17.18
CA PRO A 608 -4.74 -12.17 -16.09
C PRO A 608 -5.83 -12.66 -15.12
N GLN A 609 -6.85 -11.84 -14.89
CA GLN A 609 -7.99 -12.15 -14.03
C GLN A 609 -8.99 -13.11 -14.70
N GLY A 610 -9.22 -12.96 -16.01
CA GLY A 610 -10.04 -13.90 -16.80
C GLY A 610 -9.40 -15.29 -16.93
N VAL A 611 -8.07 -15.34 -17.10
CA VAL A 611 -7.30 -16.60 -17.11
C VAL A 611 -7.37 -17.28 -15.74
N TYR A 612 -7.26 -16.52 -14.65
CA TYR A 612 -7.46 -17.03 -13.30
C TYR A 612 -8.85 -17.65 -13.12
N ALA A 613 -9.91 -16.95 -13.50
CA ALA A 613 -11.28 -17.45 -13.37
C ALA A 613 -11.52 -18.71 -14.23
N THR A 614 -10.95 -18.73 -15.44
CA THR A 614 -11.02 -19.89 -16.33
C THR A 614 -10.32 -21.10 -15.71
N ARG A 615 -9.11 -20.93 -15.17
CA ARG A 615 -8.37 -22.00 -14.48
C ARG A 615 -9.12 -22.54 -13.28
N TYR A 616 -9.70 -21.64 -12.49
CA TYR A 616 -10.48 -21.99 -11.32
C TYR A 616 -11.67 -22.88 -11.68
N ALA A 617 -12.40 -22.52 -12.74
CA ALA A 617 -13.50 -23.33 -13.25
C ALA A 617 -13.03 -24.68 -13.84
N LEU A 618 -11.91 -24.70 -14.58
CA LEU A 618 -11.34 -25.92 -15.16
C LEU A 618 -10.86 -26.92 -14.10
N VAL A 619 -10.13 -26.46 -13.06
CA VAL A 619 -9.73 -27.31 -11.93
C VAL A 619 -10.95 -27.89 -11.22
N SER A 620 -11.97 -27.06 -11.03
CA SER A 620 -13.21 -27.48 -10.36
C SER A 620 -13.88 -28.61 -11.14
N ILE A 621 -14.05 -28.47 -12.47
CA ILE A 621 -14.59 -29.55 -13.30
C ILE A 621 -13.71 -30.79 -13.28
N ALA A 622 -12.39 -30.64 -13.41
CA ALA A 622 -11.47 -31.77 -13.47
C ALA A 622 -11.56 -32.65 -12.21
N LEU A 623 -11.66 -32.04 -11.03
CA LEU A 623 -11.83 -32.75 -9.76
C LEU A 623 -13.29 -33.19 -9.50
N TRP A 624 -14.25 -32.61 -10.21
CA TRP A 624 -15.67 -33.00 -10.13
C TRP A 624 -16.02 -34.21 -11.02
N ILE A 625 -15.37 -34.40 -12.17
CA ILE A 625 -15.67 -35.52 -13.10
C ILE A 625 -15.71 -36.89 -12.41
N PRO A 626 -14.76 -37.26 -11.52
CA PRO A 626 -14.81 -38.55 -10.83
C PRO A 626 -16.06 -38.76 -9.96
N SER A 627 -16.73 -37.68 -9.53
CA SER A 627 -17.98 -37.77 -8.74
C SER A 627 -19.21 -38.16 -9.57
N VAL A 628 -19.17 -37.94 -10.88
CA VAL A 628 -20.30 -38.22 -11.79
C VAL A 628 -20.11 -39.45 -12.67
N CYS A 629 -19.01 -40.18 -12.49
CA CYS A 629 -18.76 -41.46 -13.14
C CYS A 629 -19.22 -42.61 -12.24
N PHE A 630 -19.99 -43.55 -12.80
CA PHE A 630 -20.54 -44.70 -12.07
C PHE A 630 -19.46 -45.53 -11.33
N SER A 631 -18.31 -45.76 -11.97
CA SER A 631 -17.21 -46.55 -11.38
C SER A 631 -16.47 -45.86 -10.24
N SER A 632 -16.52 -44.52 -10.14
CA SER A 632 -15.71 -43.74 -9.19
C SER A 632 -16.52 -42.90 -8.19
N SER A 633 -17.83 -42.74 -8.39
CA SER A 633 -18.71 -41.97 -7.48
C SER A 633 -18.60 -42.45 -6.03
N TRP A 634 -18.64 -43.78 -5.82
CA TRP A 634 -18.49 -44.36 -4.49
C TRP A 634 -17.13 -44.05 -3.85
N PHE A 635 -16.04 -44.15 -4.63
CA PHE A 635 -14.69 -43.84 -4.17
C PHE A 635 -14.58 -42.38 -3.72
N VAL A 636 -15.13 -41.44 -4.50
CA VAL A 636 -15.14 -40.01 -4.16
C VAL A 636 -15.93 -39.75 -2.88
N TYR A 637 -17.09 -40.40 -2.71
CA TYR A 637 -17.89 -40.27 -1.49
C TYR A 637 -17.17 -40.87 -0.27
N GLN A 638 -16.61 -42.07 -0.41
CA GLN A 638 -15.94 -42.80 0.67
C GLN A 638 -14.73 -42.04 1.23
N TYR A 639 -13.92 -41.44 0.36
CA TYR A 639 -12.72 -40.68 0.75
C TYR A 639 -12.96 -39.17 0.87
N ARG A 640 -14.22 -38.71 0.81
CA ARG A 640 -14.59 -37.29 0.93
C ARG A 640 -13.84 -36.39 -0.07
N GLY A 641 -13.77 -36.80 -1.34
CA GLY A 641 -13.06 -36.11 -2.41
C GLY A 641 -13.48 -34.65 -2.65
N LEU A 642 -14.66 -34.24 -2.17
CA LEU A 642 -15.11 -32.84 -2.11
C LEU A 642 -14.05 -31.91 -1.49
N TRP A 643 -13.33 -32.37 -0.45
CA TRP A 643 -12.30 -31.53 0.18
C TRP A 643 -11.06 -31.32 -0.67
N ALA A 644 -10.70 -32.27 -1.54
CA ALA A 644 -9.62 -32.05 -2.51
C ALA A 644 -10.00 -30.95 -3.50
N LEU A 645 -11.26 -30.92 -3.93
CA LEU A 645 -11.82 -29.88 -4.80
C LEU A 645 -11.79 -28.49 -4.13
N ILE A 646 -12.30 -28.37 -2.89
CA ILE A 646 -12.26 -27.13 -2.12
C ILE A 646 -10.80 -26.65 -1.92
N MET A 647 -9.88 -27.58 -1.64
CA MET A 647 -8.46 -27.25 -1.44
C MET A 647 -7.77 -26.77 -2.71
N ALA A 648 -8.11 -27.36 -3.86
CA ALA A 648 -7.59 -26.91 -5.14
C ALA A 648 -8.04 -25.48 -5.45
N GLN A 649 -9.33 -25.20 -5.25
CA GLN A 649 -9.93 -23.87 -5.46
C GLN A 649 -9.34 -22.79 -4.54
N ILE A 650 -9.29 -23.03 -3.22
CA ILE A 650 -8.70 -22.07 -2.27
C ILE A 650 -7.18 -21.96 -2.51
N GLY A 651 -6.55 -22.99 -3.07
CA GLY A 651 -5.12 -23.07 -3.41
C GLY A 651 -4.68 -22.24 -4.62
N LEU A 652 -5.59 -21.90 -5.53
CA LEU A 652 -5.26 -21.13 -6.73
C LEU A 652 -5.03 -19.66 -6.42
N ALA A 653 -3.91 -19.13 -6.91
CA ALA A 653 -3.63 -17.69 -6.92
C ALA A 653 -3.58 -17.16 -8.35
N VAL A 654 -3.68 -15.84 -8.51
CA VAL A 654 -3.61 -15.18 -9.84
C VAL A 654 -2.21 -15.31 -10.46
N PHE A 655 -1.17 -15.26 -9.60
CA PHE A 655 0.23 -15.31 -10.02
C PHE A 655 0.94 -16.57 -9.58
N ALA A 656 1.93 -16.92 -10.38
CA ALA A 656 2.62 -18.19 -10.23
C ALA A 656 3.46 -18.31 -8.96
N GLY A 657 4.26 -17.28 -8.66
CA GLY A 657 5.10 -17.24 -7.46
C GLY A 657 4.27 -17.23 -6.19
N ASP A 658 3.15 -16.50 -6.19
CA ASP A 658 2.26 -16.41 -5.03
C ASP A 658 1.60 -17.77 -4.74
N GLN A 659 1.20 -18.51 -5.77
CA GLN A 659 0.64 -19.86 -5.63
C GLN A 659 1.67 -20.84 -5.05
N ILE A 660 2.91 -20.85 -5.56
CA ILE A 660 3.98 -21.75 -5.09
C ILE A 660 4.38 -21.43 -3.65
N TYR A 661 4.51 -20.14 -3.33
CA TYR A 661 4.77 -19.72 -1.94
C TYR A 661 3.62 -20.13 -1.02
N SER A 662 2.37 -19.89 -1.43
CA SER A 662 1.19 -20.30 -0.66
C SER A 662 1.12 -21.82 -0.48
N TYR A 663 1.51 -22.59 -1.50
CA TYR A 663 1.60 -24.05 -1.41
C TYR A 663 2.58 -24.49 -0.31
N GLY A 664 3.80 -23.95 -0.30
CA GLY A 664 4.80 -24.29 0.72
C GLY A 664 4.32 -23.95 2.13
N VAL A 665 3.78 -22.74 2.31
CA VAL A 665 3.21 -22.28 3.58
C VAL A 665 2.05 -23.17 4.05
N ARG A 666 1.13 -23.54 3.16
CA ARG A 666 -0.02 -24.38 3.50
C ARG A 666 0.36 -25.81 3.78
N LEU A 667 1.33 -26.39 3.05
CA LEU A 667 1.79 -27.75 3.28
C LEU A 667 2.43 -27.87 4.66
N ILE A 668 3.30 -26.93 5.02
CA ILE A 668 3.94 -26.87 6.35
C ILE A 668 2.88 -26.62 7.43
N GLY A 669 1.99 -25.65 7.23
CA GLY A 669 0.92 -25.33 8.19
C GLY A 669 -0.04 -26.48 8.42
N THR A 670 -0.38 -27.22 7.36
CA THR A 670 -1.19 -28.44 7.44
C THR A 670 -0.45 -29.53 8.22
N GLY A 671 0.83 -29.77 7.92
CA GLY A 671 1.62 -30.79 8.62
C GLY A 671 1.67 -30.54 10.14
N ILE A 672 1.94 -29.30 10.54
CA ILE A 672 1.91 -28.90 11.96
C ILE A 672 0.50 -29.02 12.54
N GLY A 673 -0.53 -28.58 11.81
CA GLY A 673 -1.93 -28.66 12.23
C GLY A 673 -2.44 -30.10 12.40
N LEU A 674 -2.00 -31.03 11.55
CA LEU A 674 -2.30 -32.46 11.64
C LEU A 674 -1.66 -33.09 12.87
N LEU A 675 -0.38 -32.82 13.13
CA LEU A 675 0.31 -33.27 14.34
C LEU A 675 -0.39 -32.76 15.59
N ASN A 676 -0.71 -31.47 15.62
CA ASN A 676 -1.40 -30.85 16.75
C ASN A 676 -2.83 -31.40 16.93
N GLY A 677 -3.56 -31.65 15.83
CA GLY A 677 -4.89 -32.27 15.86
C GLY A 677 -4.85 -33.71 16.37
N LEU A 678 -3.82 -34.47 16.01
CA LEU A 678 -3.59 -35.84 16.47
C LEU A 678 -3.32 -35.86 17.99
N VAL A 679 -2.47 -34.95 18.46
CA VAL A 679 -2.18 -34.78 19.90
C VAL A 679 -3.45 -34.37 20.65
N ALA A 680 -4.22 -33.41 20.12
CA ALA A 680 -5.48 -32.99 20.72
C ALA A 680 -6.47 -34.16 20.85
N TRP A 681 -6.60 -34.96 19.79
CA TRP A 681 -7.49 -36.11 19.77
C TRP A 681 -7.07 -37.19 20.78
N TYR A 682 -5.81 -37.64 20.76
CA TYR A 682 -5.39 -38.75 21.65
C TYR A 682 -5.31 -38.36 23.12
N ILE A 683 -5.08 -37.09 23.46
CA ILE A 683 -5.16 -36.63 24.86
C ILE A 683 -6.64 -36.55 25.30
N GLY A 684 -7.54 -36.05 24.44
CA GLY A 684 -8.96 -35.90 24.78
C GLY A 684 -9.77 -37.20 24.72
N ALA A 685 -9.36 -38.14 23.86
CA ALA A 685 -10.10 -39.36 23.56
C ALA A 685 -9.41 -40.68 23.95
N ALA A 686 -8.11 -40.64 24.26
CA ALA A 686 -7.29 -41.83 24.51
C ALA A 686 -7.47 -42.89 23.40
N ARG A 687 -7.87 -44.12 23.75
CA ARG A 687 -8.15 -45.22 22.79
C ARG A 687 -9.65 -45.43 22.51
N GLY A 688 -10.54 -44.64 23.13
CA GLY A 688 -11.99 -44.84 23.05
C GLY A 688 -12.72 -43.74 22.27
N ASN A 689 -14.05 -43.67 22.43
CA ASN A 689 -14.89 -42.63 21.80
C ASN A 689 -14.68 -41.23 22.39
N GLY A 690 -13.94 -41.13 23.50
CA GLY A 690 -13.43 -39.91 24.09
C GLY A 690 -14.36 -39.13 24.99
N ASN A 691 -13.78 -38.28 25.84
CA ASN A 691 -14.53 -37.47 26.81
C ASN A 691 -14.84 -36.09 26.20
N ALA A 692 -16.13 -35.76 26.10
CA ALA A 692 -16.61 -34.48 25.58
C ALA A 692 -15.91 -33.27 26.21
N TYR A 693 -15.81 -33.23 27.54
CA TYR A 693 -15.15 -32.11 28.24
C TYR A 693 -13.66 -32.04 27.95
N GLY A 694 -13.00 -33.20 27.89
CA GLY A 694 -11.56 -33.30 27.58
C GLY A 694 -11.26 -32.80 26.18
N VAL A 695 -12.02 -33.25 25.18
CA VAL A 695 -11.86 -32.86 23.77
C VAL A 695 -12.05 -31.35 23.59
N VAL A 696 -13.08 -30.74 24.21
CA VAL A 696 -13.31 -29.29 24.14
C VAL A 696 -12.15 -28.50 24.77
N ILE A 697 -11.75 -28.85 25.99
CA ILE A 697 -10.72 -28.12 26.73
C ILE A 697 -9.36 -28.20 26.03
N ILE A 698 -8.93 -29.41 25.65
CA ILE A 698 -7.62 -29.64 25.05
C ILE A 698 -7.54 -29.01 23.66
N THR A 699 -8.58 -29.17 22.84
CA THR A 699 -8.61 -28.59 21.48
C THR A 699 -8.59 -27.07 21.54
N THR A 700 -9.33 -26.47 22.47
CA THR A 700 -9.28 -25.02 22.70
C THR A 700 -7.90 -24.57 23.16
N ALA A 701 -7.31 -25.26 24.14
CA ALA A 701 -5.99 -24.91 24.69
C ALA A 701 -4.87 -25.01 23.65
N LEU A 702 -4.86 -26.07 22.82
CA LEU A 702 -3.86 -26.26 21.78
C LEU A 702 -4.07 -25.35 20.56
N THR A 703 -5.30 -24.90 20.30
CA THR A 703 -5.60 -23.97 19.18
C THR A 703 -5.40 -22.51 19.58
N ALA A 704 -5.58 -22.17 20.86
CA ALA A 704 -5.47 -20.81 21.40
C ALA A 704 -4.16 -20.06 21.06
N PRO A 705 -2.93 -20.64 21.16
CA PRO A 705 -1.71 -19.92 20.82
C PRO A 705 -1.62 -19.57 19.33
N PHE A 706 -2.13 -20.45 18.46
CA PHE A 706 -2.16 -20.20 17.01
C PHE A 706 -3.18 -19.12 16.66
N MET A 707 -4.33 -19.09 17.35
CA MET A 707 -5.29 -18.00 17.22
C MET A 707 -4.70 -16.66 17.67
N LEU A 708 -4.00 -16.61 18.82
CA LEU A 708 -3.31 -15.39 19.27
C LEU A 708 -2.33 -14.87 18.21
N LYS A 709 -1.58 -15.79 17.61
CA LYS A 709 -0.61 -15.46 16.55
C LYS A 709 -1.32 -14.97 15.29
N SER A 710 -2.43 -15.58 14.88
CA SER A 710 -3.25 -15.14 13.74
C SER A 710 -3.84 -13.74 13.93
N ILE A 711 -4.16 -13.35 15.17
CA ILE A 711 -4.70 -12.02 15.50
C ILE A 711 -3.59 -10.95 15.44
N THR A 712 -2.39 -11.28 15.94
CA THR A 712 -1.31 -10.32 16.16
C THR A 712 -0.34 -10.19 14.98
N CYS A 713 -0.24 -11.21 14.11
CA CYS A 713 0.69 -11.21 12.99
C CYS A 713 0.28 -10.25 11.85
N ARG A 714 1.27 -9.90 11.02
CA ARG A 714 1.07 -9.14 9.77
C ARG A 714 0.09 -9.89 8.85
N PRO A 715 -0.73 -9.19 8.04
CA PRO A 715 -1.72 -9.82 7.16
C PRO A 715 -1.19 -10.96 6.28
N SER A 716 0.05 -10.86 5.80
CA SER A 716 0.72 -11.91 5.00
C SER A 716 0.83 -13.26 5.70
N ASP A 717 1.03 -13.25 7.02
CA ASP A 717 1.36 -14.45 7.80
C ASP A 717 0.10 -15.05 8.45
N LYS A 718 -1.03 -14.32 8.44
CA LYS A 718 -2.29 -14.76 9.08
C LYS A 718 -2.81 -16.07 8.51
N ALA A 719 -2.68 -16.25 7.19
CA ALA A 719 -3.13 -17.46 6.49
C ALA A 719 -2.44 -18.73 7.02
N PHE A 720 -1.13 -18.64 7.31
CA PHE A 720 -0.35 -19.76 7.86
C PHE A 720 -0.88 -20.19 9.23
N TRP A 721 -1.03 -19.24 10.15
CA TRP A 721 -1.44 -19.51 11.53
C TRP A 721 -2.90 -19.96 11.63
N SER A 722 -3.78 -19.38 10.80
CA SER A 722 -5.18 -19.83 10.70
C SER A 722 -5.28 -21.25 10.15
N MET A 723 -4.47 -21.62 9.15
CA MET A 723 -4.46 -22.97 8.57
C MET A 723 -4.09 -24.05 9.58
N ILE A 724 -3.13 -23.78 10.47
CA ILE A 724 -2.77 -24.70 11.57
C ILE A 724 -4.00 -24.97 12.44
N GLY A 725 -4.66 -23.91 12.92
CA GLY A 725 -5.83 -24.04 13.79
C GLY A 725 -7.03 -24.72 13.10
N VAL A 726 -7.32 -24.36 11.84
CA VAL A 726 -8.40 -24.99 11.06
C VAL A 726 -8.13 -26.48 10.89
N THR A 727 -6.88 -26.87 10.60
CA THR A 727 -6.52 -28.29 10.42
C THR A 727 -6.60 -29.07 11.73
N THR A 728 -6.20 -28.47 12.86
CA THR A 728 -6.36 -29.07 14.20
C THR A 728 -7.83 -29.36 14.51
N VAL A 729 -8.70 -28.36 14.35
CA VAL A 729 -10.15 -28.51 14.60
C VAL A 729 -10.79 -29.48 13.61
N PHE A 730 -10.33 -29.51 12.36
CA PHE A 730 -10.82 -30.45 11.35
C PHE A 730 -10.59 -31.91 11.74
N VAL A 731 -9.38 -32.26 12.19
CA VAL A 731 -9.04 -33.64 12.59
C VAL A 731 -9.87 -34.07 13.80
N VAL A 732 -9.97 -33.23 14.82
CA VAL A 732 -10.75 -33.50 16.02
C VAL A 732 -12.25 -33.60 15.70
N GLY A 733 -12.75 -32.65 14.91
CA GLY A 733 -14.17 -32.56 14.57
C GLY A 733 -14.68 -33.75 13.77
N TYR A 734 -13.93 -34.17 12.75
CA TYR A 734 -14.26 -35.39 12.00
C TYR A 734 -14.15 -36.65 12.86
N SER A 735 -13.13 -36.73 13.72
CA SER A 735 -12.97 -37.89 14.61
C SER A 735 -14.13 -38.00 15.59
N TRP A 736 -14.67 -36.88 16.06
CA TRP A 736 -15.83 -36.85 16.93
C TRP A 736 -17.11 -37.24 16.21
N VAL A 737 -17.37 -36.69 15.02
CA VAL A 737 -18.55 -36.99 14.21
C VAL A 737 -18.59 -38.46 13.81
N ASP A 738 -17.48 -39.00 13.29
CA ASP A 738 -17.41 -40.40 12.84
C ASP A 738 -17.52 -41.40 14.02
N ALA A 739 -17.20 -40.98 15.26
CA ALA A 739 -17.33 -41.82 16.45
C ALA A 739 -18.74 -41.82 17.06
N HIS A 740 -19.52 -40.74 16.91
CA HIS A 740 -20.78 -40.55 17.63
C HIS A 740 -22.02 -40.47 16.75
N GLN A 741 -21.89 -40.08 15.47
CA GLN A 741 -23.01 -39.99 14.55
C GLN A 741 -23.04 -41.19 13.60
N VAL A 742 -24.22 -41.75 13.37
CA VAL A 742 -24.39 -42.87 12.44
C VAL A 742 -24.33 -42.33 11.00
N MET A 743 -23.22 -42.60 10.31
CA MET A 743 -23.00 -42.20 8.92
C MET A 743 -22.97 -43.43 8.00
N LEU A 744 -23.34 -43.23 6.72
CA LEU A 744 -23.30 -44.29 5.71
C LEU A 744 -21.87 -44.81 5.47
N VAL A 745 -20.87 -43.93 5.61
CA VAL A 745 -19.45 -44.27 5.53
C VAL A 745 -18.71 -43.60 6.67
N ASN A 746 -18.04 -44.42 7.48
CA ASN A 746 -17.10 -43.96 8.50
C ASN A 746 -15.69 -43.92 7.92
N THR A 747 -15.05 -42.76 8.01
CA THR A 747 -13.72 -42.53 7.46
C THR A 747 -12.62 -42.99 8.42
N GLY A 748 -12.94 -43.20 9.69
CA GLY A 748 -12.02 -43.63 10.74
C GLY A 748 -11.88 -42.57 11.83
N ILE A 749 -10.97 -42.79 12.78
CA ILE A 749 -10.79 -41.93 13.95
C ILE A 749 -9.30 -41.59 14.11
N GLY A 750 -8.98 -40.32 14.44
CA GLY A 750 -7.61 -39.90 14.73
C GLY A 750 -6.67 -40.00 13.54
N ILE A 751 -5.72 -40.95 13.58
CA ILE A 751 -4.67 -41.07 12.56
C ILE A 751 -5.23 -41.35 11.16
N ASP A 752 -6.33 -42.11 11.07
CA ASP A 752 -6.97 -42.46 9.80
C ASP A 752 -7.51 -41.24 9.06
N ILE A 753 -8.03 -40.26 9.80
CA ILE A 753 -8.49 -39.00 9.21
C ILE A 753 -7.28 -38.13 8.85
N ALA A 754 -6.25 -38.11 9.69
CA ALA A 754 -5.10 -37.23 9.51
C ALA A 754 -4.34 -37.51 8.20
N TRP A 755 -4.02 -38.77 7.90
CA TRP A 755 -3.31 -39.11 6.66
C TRP A 755 -4.21 -38.94 5.43
N LYS A 756 -5.51 -39.28 5.50
CA LYS A 756 -6.47 -39.06 4.42
C LYS A 756 -6.59 -37.58 4.08
N ARG A 757 -6.62 -36.72 5.11
CA ARG A 757 -6.63 -35.27 4.94
C ARG A 757 -5.35 -34.77 4.28
N ALA A 758 -4.18 -35.26 4.71
CA ALA A 758 -2.90 -34.91 4.08
C ALA A 758 -2.90 -35.25 2.58
N LEU A 759 -3.39 -36.44 2.23
CA LEU A 759 -3.46 -36.91 0.85
C LEU A 759 -4.40 -36.04 -0.01
N LEU A 760 -5.61 -35.72 0.48
CA LEU A 760 -6.56 -34.86 -0.25
C LEU A 760 -6.00 -33.47 -0.54
N ILE A 761 -5.22 -32.93 0.40
CA ILE A 761 -4.55 -31.64 0.24
C ILE A 761 -3.46 -31.72 -0.85
N ILE A 762 -2.64 -32.78 -0.85
CA ILE A 762 -1.64 -33.02 -1.89
C ILE A 762 -2.30 -33.16 -3.26
N ILE A 763 -3.41 -33.91 -3.36
CA ILE A 763 -4.15 -34.09 -4.62
C ILE A 763 -4.69 -32.75 -5.12
N GLY A 764 -5.39 -31.99 -4.26
CA GLY A 764 -5.97 -30.70 -4.63
C GLY A 764 -4.91 -29.71 -5.11
N PHE A 765 -3.76 -29.68 -4.43
CA PHE A 765 -2.66 -28.83 -4.86
C PHE A 765 -1.98 -29.30 -6.14
N THR A 766 -1.81 -30.61 -6.33
CA THR A 766 -1.23 -31.17 -7.57
C THR A 766 -2.11 -30.82 -8.76
N ALA A 767 -3.44 -30.94 -8.62
CA ALA A 767 -4.40 -30.53 -9.63
C ALA A 767 -4.33 -29.02 -9.92
N GLY A 768 -4.25 -28.20 -8.87
CA GLY A 768 -4.06 -26.75 -9.00
C GLY A 768 -2.75 -26.38 -9.70
N PHE A 769 -1.67 -27.13 -9.48
CA PHE A 769 -0.37 -26.95 -10.14
C PHE A 769 -0.40 -27.38 -11.61
N ILE A 770 -1.11 -28.44 -11.97
CA ILE A 770 -1.25 -28.88 -13.36
C ILE A 770 -1.98 -27.83 -14.20
N VAL A 771 -3.13 -27.33 -13.71
CA VAL A 771 -3.93 -26.32 -14.45
C VAL A 771 -3.26 -24.93 -14.45
N MET A 772 -2.28 -24.70 -13.60
CA MET A 772 -1.46 -23.50 -13.65
C MET A 772 -0.58 -23.44 -14.92
N ILE A 773 -0.09 -24.58 -15.39
CA ILE A 773 0.80 -24.68 -16.56
C ILE A 773 0.04 -24.39 -17.86
N VAL A 774 -1.24 -24.75 -17.94
CA VAL A 774 -2.09 -24.60 -19.14
C VAL A 774 -3.06 -23.41 -18.96
N PRO A 775 -3.22 -22.44 -19.89
CA PRO A 775 -2.59 -22.27 -21.20
C PRO A 775 -1.34 -21.37 -21.23
N ARG A 776 -1.15 -20.47 -20.25
CA ARG A 776 0.01 -19.55 -20.17
C ARG A 776 0.38 -19.20 -18.73
N LEU A 777 1.59 -19.53 -18.26
CA LEU A 777 2.01 -19.14 -16.92
C LEU A 777 2.00 -17.60 -16.74
N THR A 778 1.19 -17.13 -15.81
CA THR A 778 1.15 -15.72 -15.37
C THR A 778 2.25 -15.49 -14.35
N SER A 779 3.43 -15.11 -14.83
CA SER A 779 4.63 -14.96 -14.01
C SER A 779 4.54 -13.77 -13.05
N SER A 780 4.89 -13.99 -11.77
CA SER A 780 5.01 -12.93 -10.76
C SER A 780 6.14 -11.95 -11.12
N ARG A 781 7.19 -12.42 -11.79
CA ARG A 781 8.32 -11.59 -12.23
C ARG A 781 7.92 -10.55 -13.26
N VAL A 782 7.11 -10.95 -14.24
CA VAL A 782 6.57 -10.03 -15.26
C VAL A 782 5.63 -9.01 -14.61
N PHE A 783 4.85 -9.44 -13.62
CA PHE A 783 4.01 -8.55 -12.83
C PHE A 783 4.82 -7.50 -12.08
N VAL A 784 5.86 -7.91 -11.32
CA VAL A 784 6.75 -6.99 -10.59
C VAL A 784 7.35 -5.96 -11.55
N ARG A 785 7.91 -6.43 -12.68
CA ARG A 785 8.54 -5.58 -13.68
C ARG A 785 7.57 -4.54 -14.27
N ARG A 786 6.41 -5.01 -14.76
CA ARG A 786 5.40 -4.11 -15.35
C ARG A 786 4.75 -3.19 -14.32
N SER A 787 4.63 -3.63 -13.07
CA SER A 787 4.09 -2.78 -12.02
C SER A 787 5.07 -1.68 -11.62
N LEU A 788 6.37 -1.97 -11.54
CA LEU A 788 7.40 -0.95 -11.34
C LEU A 788 7.45 0.04 -12.51
N ALA A 789 7.34 -0.46 -13.76
CA ALA A 789 7.26 0.40 -14.95
C ALA A 789 6.07 1.35 -14.88
N ALA A 790 4.87 0.83 -14.60
CA ALA A 790 3.68 1.65 -14.46
C ALA A 790 3.82 2.68 -13.31
N SER A 791 4.42 2.30 -12.17
CA SER A 791 4.68 3.26 -11.09
C SER A 791 5.65 4.37 -11.54
N ILE A 792 6.67 4.07 -12.34
CA ILE A 792 7.58 5.08 -12.91
C ILE A 792 6.83 6.02 -13.85
N ASP A 793 5.93 5.48 -14.69
CA ASP A 793 5.09 6.26 -15.61
C ASP A 793 4.17 7.24 -14.87
N GLU A 794 3.45 6.75 -13.87
CA GLU A 794 2.56 7.57 -13.05
C GLU A 794 3.33 8.64 -12.25
N LEU A 795 4.54 8.31 -11.77
CA LEU A 795 5.41 9.32 -11.15
C LEU A 795 5.83 10.39 -12.15
N GLY A 796 6.07 10.02 -13.41
CA GLY A 796 6.30 10.96 -14.50
C GLY A 796 5.10 11.87 -14.76
N HIS A 797 3.89 11.31 -14.76
CA HIS A 797 2.66 12.09 -14.89
C HIS A 797 2.43 13.05 -13.72
N ILE A 798 2.70 12.61 -12.49
CA ILE A 798 2.65 13.49 -11.31
C ILE A 798 3.66 14.62 -11.49
N PHE A 799 4.92 14.31 -11.81
CA PHE A 799 5.95 15.32 -12.01
C PHE A 799 5.57 16.32 -13.12
N ALA A 800 5.03 15.85 -14.25
CA ALA A 800 4.57 16.71 -15.34
C ALA A 800 3.42 17.63 -14.92
N SER A 801 2.43 17.09 -14.21
CA SER A 801 1.29 17.88 -13.73
C SER A 801 1.68 18.95 -12.72
N GLU A 802 2.70 18.70 -11.91
CA GLU A 802 3.23 19.68 -10.94
C GLU A 802 4.02 20.78 -11.64
N VAL A 803 4.87 20.41 -12.61
CA VAL A 803 5.60 21.37 -13.46
C VAL A 803 4.62 22.25 -14.24
N GLU A 804 3.56 21.68 -14.82
CA GLU A 804 2.52 22.44 -15.52
C GLU A 804 1.75 23.38 -14.59
N ALA A 805 1.30 22.88 -13.44
CA ALA A 805 0.60 23.71 -12.45
C ALA A 805 1.45 24.88 -11.96
N PHE A 806 2.76 24.67 -11.86
CA PHE A 806 3.72 25.68 -11.46
C PHE A 806 3.99 26.73 -12.57
N LEU A 807 4.21 26.27 -13.81
CA LEU A 807 4.35 27.17 -14.97
C LEU A 807 3.07 27.98 -15.24
N ALA A 808 1.90 27.41 -14.94
CA ALA A 808 0.63 28.10 -15.04
C ALA A 808 0.51 29.23 -14.01
N GLU A 809 1.00 29.03 -12.77
CA GLU A 809 1.06 30.10 -11.77
C GLU A 809 2.01 31.23 -12.18
N GLU A 810 3.22 30.88 -12.64
CA GLU A 810 4.19 31.88 -13.12
C GLU A 810 3.64 32.71 -14.28
N ARG A 811 2.92 32.06 -15.22
CA ARG A 811 2.26 32.76 -16.33
C ARG A 811 1.22 33.77 -15.85
N LYS A 812 0.42 33.42 -14.83
CA LYS A 812 -0.60 34.32 -14.27
C LYS A 812 0.04 35.58 -13.68
N THR A 813 1.10 35.40 -12.89
CA THR A 813 1.84 36.51 -12.31
C THR A 813 2.46 37.40 -13.38
N ARG A 814 3.03 36.84 -14.45
CA ARG A 814 3.58 37.62 -15.57
C ARG A 814 2.56 38.46 -16.33
N LEU A 815 1.36 37.93 -16.52
CA LEU A 815 0.29 38.59 -17.28
C LEU A 815 -0.51 39.59 -16.43
N ASN A 816 -0.22 39.75 -15.13
CA ASN A 816 -0.91 40.66 -14.20
C ASN A 816 -2.46 40.57 -14.28
N VAL A 817 -3.01 39.35 -14.43
CA VAL A 817 -4.46 39.16 -14.67
C VAL A 817 -5.30 39.33 -13.38
N ASP A 818 -4.68 39.55 -12.22
CA ASP A 818 -5.37 39.56 -10.92
C ASP A 818 -6.03 40.91 -10.51
N LEU A 819 -6.36 41.80 -11.45
CA LEU A 819 -7.18 42.99 -11.13
C LEU A 819 -8.66 42.87 -11.52
N GLU A 820 -9.10 41.82 -12.22
CA GLU A 820 -10.52 41.67 -12.57
C GLU A 820 -11.10 40.28 -12.26
N LYS A 821 -11.85 40.24 -11.14
CA LYS A 821 -12.93 39.31 -10.74
C LYS A 821 -12.48 38.09 -9.89
N HIS A 822 -13.10 37.72 -8.75
CA HIS A 822 -14.49 37.87 -8.28
C HIS A 822 -14.55 38.00 -6.73
N HIS A 823 -15.08 39.11 -6.24
CA HIS A 823 -15.80 39.15 -4.97
C HIS A 823 -17.21 38.60 -5.20
N THR A 824 -17.45 37.31 -4.95
CA THR A 824 -18.81 36.80 -4.69
C THR A 824 -18.76 35.60 -3.74
N ASN A 825 -19.19 35.87 -2.50
CA ASN A 825 -19.92 35.01 -1.58
C ASN A 825 -19.34 33.62 -1.19
N GLY A 826 -18.72 33.60 0.00
CA GLY A 826 -19.14 32.69 1.08
C GLY A 826 -18.66 31.23 1.05
N SER A 827 -17.71 30.93 1.95
CA SER A 827 -17.33 29.61 2.51
C SER A 827 -16.53 28.62 1.65
N ASP A 828 -15.22 28.84 1.53
CA ASP A 828 -14.15 28.03 2.17
C ASP A 828 -12.82 28.63 1.67
N ASP A 829 -12.13 29.34 2.55
CA ASP A 829 -10.89 30.09 2.25
C ASP A 829 -9.69 29.14 2.16
N GLY A 830 -9.66 28.30 1.13
CA GLY A 830 -8.54 27.43 0.80
C GLY A 830 -7.71 28.05 -0.31
N SER A 831 -6.44 28.38 -0.05
CA SER A 831 -5.56 28.84 -1.13
C SER A 831 -5.57 27.81 -2.26
N THR A 832 -5.54 28.27 -3.52
CA THR A 832 -5.40 27.43 -4.73
C THR A 832 -4.28 26.39 -4.58
N LYS A 833 -3.24 26.71 -3.80
CA LYS A 833 -2.12 25.83 -3.46
C LYS A 833 -2.52 24.66 -2.55
N GLU A 834 -3.37 24.87 -1.55
CA GLU A 834 -3.83 23.80 -0.64
C GLU A 834 -4.80 22.83 -1.32
N GLU A 835 -5.66 23.33 -2.21
CA GLU A 835 -6.53 22.46 -3.02
C GLU A 835 -5.72 21.53 -3.93
N ARG A 836 -4.61 22.00 -4.51
CA ARG A 836 -3.68 21.17 -5.30
C ARG A 836 -3.13 20.03 -4.48
N ILE A 837 -2.54 20.30 -3.32
CA ILE A 837 -2.00 19.25 -2.43
C ILE A 837 -3.07 18.21 -2.11
N ARG A 838 -4.31 18.65 -1.84
CA ARG A 838 -5.44 17.76 -1.54
C ARG A 838 -5.81 16.85 -2.72
N LYS A 839 -5.66 17.33 -3.97
CA LYS A 839 -5.88 16.56 -5.21
C LYS A 839 -4.74 15.58 -5.53
N PHE A 840 -3.49 15.92 -5.23
CA PHE A 840 -2.32 15.08 -5.50
C PHE A 840 -2.08 13.98 -4.47
N THR A 841 -2.33 14.29 -3.21
CA THR A 841 -2.16 13.34 -2.11
C THR A 841 -2.78 11.94 -2.35
N PRO A 842 -4.03 11.78 -2.83
CA PRO A 842 -4.58 10.45 -3.07
C PRO A 842 -3.80 9.65 -4.13
N ARG A 843 -3.21 10.29 -5.15
CA ARG A 843 -2.39 9.61 -6.17
C ARG A 843 -1.07 9.12 -5.59
N ILE A 844 -0.36 10.00 -4.86
CA ILE A 844 0.88 9.66 -4.14
C ILE A 844 0.63 8.49 -3.17
N LEU A 845 -0.47 8.54 -2.42
CA LEU A 845 -0.85 7.47 -1.50
C LEU A 845 -1.15 6.17 -2.25
N ALA A 846 -1.81 6.22 -3.41
CA ALA A 846 -2.10 5.03 -4.22
C ALA A 846 -0.84 4.37 -4.79
N ILE A 847 0.17 5.16 -5.19
CA ILE A 847 1.47 4.62 -5.61
C ILE A 847 2.20 4.03 -4.39
N ALA A 848 2.19 4.73 -3.25
CA ALA A 848 2.80 4.24 -2.02
C ALA A 848 2.20 2.90 -1.57
N THR A 849 0.86 2.78 -1.57
CA THR A 849 0.16 1.54 -1.21
C THR A 849 0.54 0.42 -2.17
N ARG A 850 0.61 0.71 -3.46
CA ARG A 850 0.96 -0.27 -4.49
C ARG A 850 2.41 -0.75 -4.39
N LEU A 851 3.35 0.15 -4.13
CA LEU A 851 4.75 -0.22 -3.88
C LEU A 851 4.87 -1.07 -2.61
N GLN A 852 4.07 -0.79 -1.59
CA GLN A 852 4.02 -1.60 -0.36
C GLN A 852 3.41 -2.99 -0.60
N GLU A 853 2.36 -3.09 -1.43
CA GLU A 853 1.75 -4.37 -1.85
C GLU A 853 2.66 -5.20 -2.76
N LEU A 854 3.57 -4.57 -3.51
CA LEU A 854 4.53 -5.26 -4.36
C LEU A 854 5.58 -6.06 -3.57
N GLN A 855 5.89 -5.62 -2.34
CA GLN A 855 6.95 -6.19 -1.51
C GLN A 855 6.77 -7.71 -1.24
N PRO A 856 5.60 -8.22 -0.80
CA PRO A 856 5.39 -9.65 -0.64
C PRO A 856 5.42 -10.42 -1.97
N THR A 857 4.94 -9.84 -3.07
CA THR A 857 5.03 -10.48 -4.39
C THR A 857 6.47 -10.57 -4.90
N LEU A 858 7.31 -9.57 -4.57
CA LEU A 858 8.74 -9.57 -4.88
C LEU A 858 9.46 -10.72 -4.17
N THR A 859 9.15 -10.98 -2.90
CA THR A 859 9.74 -12.12 -2.17
C THR A 859 9.21 -13.45 -2.66
N ALA A 860 7.92 -13.53 -3.03
CA ALA A 860 7.31 -14.72 -3.61
C ALA A 860 7.89 -15.07 -5.00
N ALA A 861 8.24 -14.06 -5.82
CA ALA A 861 8.82 -14.24 -7.16
C ALA A 861 10.19 -14.97 -7.16
N LYS A 862 10.88 -15.02 -6.01
CA LYS A 862 12.11 -15.82 -5.83
C LYS A 862 11.84 -17.33 -5.98
N TRP A 863 10.66 -17.78 -5.58
CA TRP A 863 10.27 -19.20 -5.55
C TRP A 863 9.75 -19.74 -6.89
N GLU A 864 9.54 -18.89 -7.89
CA GLU A 864 9.12 -19.31 -9.22
C GLU A 864 10.25 -20.12 -9.92
N PRO A 865 9.96 -21.24 -10.61
CA PRO A 865 10.99 -22.04 -11.28
C PRO A 865 11.78 -21.20 -12.31
N GLN A 866 13.11 -21.33 -12.29
CA GLN A 866 14.03 -20.54 -13.12
C GLN A 866 14.39 -21.29 -14.42
N VAL A 867 13.48 -21.29 -15.39
CA VAL A 867 13.66 -22.04 -16.66
C VAL A 867 14.60 -21.33 -17.65
N ARG A 868 14.67 -19.99 -17.62
CA ARG A 868 15.43 -19.14 -18.58
C ARG A 868 16.70 -18.50 -18.00
N GLY A 869 17.06 -18.82 -16.76
CA GLY A 869 18.19 -18.23 -16.05
C GLY A 869 17.84 -17.68 -14.67
N GLN A 870 18.86 -17.28 -13.91
CA GLN A 870 18.71 -16.73 -12.57
C GLN A 870 18.01 -15.36 -12.63
N TRP A 871 16.97 -15.19 -11.82
CA TRP A 871 16.28 -13.91 -11.74
C TRP A 871 17.05 -12.95 -10.83
N PRO A 872 17.38 -11.72 -11.27
CA PRO A 872 18.19 -10.77 -10.51
C PRO A 872 17.38 -10.09 -9.39
N TYR A 873 17.11 -10.84 -8.33
CA TYR A 873 16.31 -10.39 -7.18
C TYR A 873 16.85 -9.12 -6.53
N GLU A 874 18.17 -9.03 -6.38
CA GLU A 874 18.83 -7.89 -5.74
C GLU A 874 18.63 -6.60 -6.55
N GLN A 875 18.77 -6.66 -7.87
CA GLN A 875 18.54 -5.50 -8.75
C GLN A 875 17.07 -5.04 -8.73
N TYR A 876 16.10 -5.96 -8.70
CA TYR A 876 14.68 -5.56 -8.56
C TYR A 876 14.35 -4.98 -7.19
N THR A 877 14.99 -5.47 -6.12
CA THR A 877 14.85 -4.92 -4.76
C THR A 877 15.46 -3.53 -4.69
N LEU A 878 16.63 -3.35 -5.31
CA LEU A 878 17.27 -2.05 -5.44
C LEU A 878 16.38 -1.09 -6.25
N LEU A 879 15.86 -1.50 -7.40
CA LEU A 879 14.94 -0.72 -8.22
C LEU A 879 13.69 -0.30 -7.44
N HIS A 880 13.06 -1.22 -6.70
CA HIS A 880 11.90 -0.92 -5.85
C HIS A 880 12.23 0.13 -4.79
N SER A 881 13.40 0.02 -4.14
CA SER A 881 13.84 1.01 -3.15
C SER A 881 14.10 2.39 -3.77
N LYS A 882 14.71 2.46 -4.97
CA LYS A 882 14.95 3.70 -5.71
C LYS A 882 13.66 4.35 -6.21
N VAL A 883 12.68 3.58 -6.68
CA VAL A 883 11.35 4.09 -7.07
C VAL A 883 10.58 4.59 -5.84
N THR A 884 10.66 3.89 -4.70
CA THR A 884 10.08 4.36 -3.44
C THR A 884 10.74 5.66 -2.96
N ARG A 885 12.05 5.80 -3.18
CA ARG A 885 12.81 7.01 -2.92
C ARG A 885 12.36 8.16 -3.85
N LEU A 886 12.22 7.90 -5.14
CA LEU A 886 11.71 8.87 -6.12
C LEU A 886 10.34 9.41 -5.73
N LEU A 887 9.42 8.54 -5.30
CA LEU A 887 8.12 8.95 -4.76
C LEU A 887 8.26 9.89 -3.54
N SER A 888 9.19 9.58 -2.63
CA SER A 888 9.42 10.42 -1.45
C SER A 888 9.99 11.81 -1.79
N THR A 889 10.90 11.87 -2.77
CA THR A 889 11.52 13.12 -3.22
C THR A 889 10.51 13.97 -4.02
N LEU A 890 9.68 13.35 -4.86
CA LEU A 890 8.59 14.05 -5.53
C LEU A 890 7.58 14.63 -4.52
N ASN A 891 7.22 13.88 -3.48
CA ASN A 891 6.37 14.41 -2.41
C ASN A 891 7.01 15.58 -1.66
N LEU A 892 8.34 15.57 -1.46
CA LEU A 892 9.08 16.69 -0.90
C LEU A 892 9.03 17.91 -1.84
N LEU A 893 9.24 17.71 -3.14
CA LEU A 893 9.16 18.75 -4.16
C LEU A 893 7.78 19.41 -4.17
N VAL A 894 6.70 18.63 -4.25
CA VAL A 894 5.32 19.16 -4.19
C VAL A 894 5.10 19.95 -2.90
N GLY A 895 5.61 19.45 -1.78
CA GLY A 895 5.57 20.16 -0.50
C GLY A 895 6.27 21.52 -0.52
N ALA A 896 7.45 21.60 -1.13
CA ALA A 896 8.25 22.82 -1.29
C ALA A 896 7.60 23.82 -2.25
N LEU A 897 7.19 23.37 -3.44
CA LEU A 897 6.50 24.18 -4.43
C LEU A 897 5.22 24.82 -3.86
N SER A 898 4.48 24.09 -3.02
CA SER A 898 3.24 24.60 -2.43
C SER A 898 3.41 25.77 -1.46
N ARG A 899 4.61 25.94 -0.87
CA ARG A 899 4.92 27.01 0.09
C ARG A 899 5.71 28.17 -0.52
N MET A 900 6.18 28.04 -1.76
CA MET A 900 6.90 29.12 -2.42
C MET A 900 5.93 30.21 -2.90
N ASP A 901 6.38 31.45 -2.76
CA ASP A 901 5.71 32.64 -3.27
C ASP A 901 5.97 32.81 -4.76
N GLU A 902 5.08 33.53 -5.44
CA GLU A 902 5.09 33.72 -6.89
C GLU A 902 6.41 34.32 -7.41
N ARG A 903 7.04 35.22 -6.64
CA ARG A 903 8.35 35.77 -6.97
C ARG A 903 9.43 34.69 -6.99
N TRP A 904 9.48 33.86 -5.96
CA TRP A 904 10.41 32.73 -5.87
C TRP A 904 10.10 31.66 -6.92
N CYS A 905 8.83 31.51 -7.31
CA CYS A 905 8.44 30.69 -8.45
C CYS A 905 9.09 31.18 -9.74
N GLY A 906 9.00 32.49 -10.03
CA GLY A 906 9.65 33.11 -11.19
C GLY A 906 11.17 32.94 -11.18
N ILE A 907 11.80 33.08 -10.01
CA ILE A 907 13.24 32.86 -9.82
C ILE A 907 13.61 31.41 -10.20
N LEU A 908 12.86 30.42 -9.72
CA LEU A 908 13.09 29.02 -10.06
C LEU A 908 12.94 28.76 -11.56
N VAL A 909 11.92 29.33 -12.23
CA VAL A 909 11.68 29.12 -13.67
C VAL A 909 12.77 29.74 -14.53
N HIS A 910 13.12 31.02 -14.31
CA HIS A 910 13.98 31.76 -15.24
C HIS A 910 15.47 31.59 -14.99
N HIS A 911 15.85 31.32 -13.74
CA HIS A 911 17.25 31.37 -13.36
C HIS A 911 17.84 29.99 -13.03
N THR A 912 17.03 28.94 -12.87
CA THR A 912 17.56 27.57 -12.73
C THR A 912 17.59 26.80 -14.05
N PRO A 913 18.62 25.97 -14.29
CA PRO A 913 18.68 25.15 -15.49
C PRO A 913 17.66 24.00 -15.48
N PHE A 914 17.11 23.64 -14.30
CA PHE A 914 16.14 22.55 -14.14
C PHE A 914 14.82 22.80 -14.87
N MET A 915 14.43 24.07 -15.02
CA MET A 915 13.15 24.45 -15.64
C MET A 915 13.30 24.81 -17.14
N ASN A 916 14.48 24.59 -17.73
CA ASN A 916 14.66 24.79 -19.17
C ASN A 916 13.72 23.86 -19.96
N PRO A 917 12.89 24.36 -20.90
CA PRO A 917 11.96 23.54 -21.67
C PRO A 917 12.61 22.37 -22.42
N SER A 918 13.82 22.57 -22.94
CA SER A 918 14.58 21.51 -23.63
C SER A 918 15.01 20.40 -22.66
N PHE A 919 15.44 20.80 -21.46
CA PHE A 919 15.85 19.85 -20.43
C PHE A 919 14.64 19.10 -19.84
N LEU A 920 13.53 19.79 -19.58
CA LEU A 920 12.28 19.15 -19.12
C LEU A 920 11.78 18.11 -20.14
N SER A 921 11.87 18.40 -21.44
CA SER A 921 11.58 17.43 -22.50
C SER A 921 12.48 16.19 -22.41
N ASP A 922 13.78 16.37 -22.16
CA ASP A 922 14.71 15.25 -21.95
C ASP A 922 14.36 14.42 -20.71
N VAL A 923 13.92 15.06 -19.61
CA VAL A 923 13.49 14.36 -18.39
C VAL A 923 12.24 13.54 -18.64
N PHE A 924 11.21 14.12 -19.26
CA PHE A 924 9.95 13.40 -19.54
C PHE A 924 10.15 12.27 -20.55
N THR A 925 10.96 12.49 -21.59
CA THR A 925 11.32 11.44 -22.54
C THR A 925 12.09 10.32 -21.86
N LYS A 926 13.03 10.64 -20.95
CA LYS A 926 13.76 9.64 -20.15
C LYS A 926 12.82 8.80 -19.30
N ILE A 927 11.88 9.40 -18.57
CA ILE A 927 10.90 8.67 -17.75
C ILE A 927 10.04 7.74 -18.64
N SER A 928 9.54 8.25 -19.76
CA SER A 928 8.71 7.48 -20.69
C SER A 928 9.46 6.31 -21.34
N VAL A 929 10.71 6.53 -21.76
CA VAL A 929 11.58 5.50 -22.34
C VAL A 929 11.91 4.44 -21.30
N ILE A 930 12.31 4.82 -20.09
CA ILE A 930 12.61 3.89 -19.00
C ILE A 930 11.40 3.01 -18.66
N SER A 931 10.22 3.63 -18.52
CA SER A 931 8.94 2.93 -18.29
C SER A 931 8.62 1.95 -19.43
N SER A 932 8.76 2.41 -20.68
CA SER A 932 8.47 1.60 -21.87
C SER A 932 9.45 0.43 -22.06
N CYS A 933 10.74 0.64 -21.83
CA CYS A 933 11.77 -0.40 -21.91
C CYS A 933 11.56 -1.46 -20.82
N LEU A 934 11.27 -1.03 -19.58
CA LEU A 934 11.01 -1.95 -18.47
C LEU A 934 9.71 -2.74 -18.68
N SER A 935 8.63 -2.08 -19.12
CA SER A 935 7.35 -2.76 -19.39
C SER A 935 7.43 -3.76 -20.56
N GLY A 936 8.13 -3.36 -21.63
CA GLY A 936 8.34 -4.13 -22.85
C GLY A 936 9.47 -5.15 -22.81
N ALA A 937 10.32 -5.12 -21.78
CA ALA A 937 11.59 -5.88 -21.72
C ALA A 937 12.46 -5.65 -22.96
N ARG A 938 12.59 -4.38 -23.37
CA ARG A 938 13.41 -3.97 -24.50
C ARG A 938 14.70 -3.34 -23.99
N PRO A 939 15.83 -3.53 -24.71
CA PRO A 939 17.06 -2.85 -24.35
C PRO A 939 16.89 -1.34 -24.42
N LEU A 940 17.63 -0.62 -23.57
CA LEU A 940 17.68 0.83 -23.63
C LEU A 940 18.35 1.29 -24.94
N PRO A 941 17.93 2.44 -25.49
CA PRO A 941 18.59 3.04 -26.64
C PRO A 941 20.09 3.30 -26.39
N PRO A 942 20.92 3.36 -27.45
CA PRO A 942 22.36 3.61 -27.33
C PRO A 942 22.64 5.01 -26.80
N ALA A 943 23.74 5.17 -26.06
CA ALA A 943 24.24 6.45 -25.58
C ALA A 943 23.16 7.22 -24.78
N PHE A 944 22.44 6.49 -23.92
CA PHE A 944 21.39 7.10 -23.11
C PHE A 944 21.98 8.09 -22.10
N LEU A 945 21.84 9.38 -22.41
CA LEU A 945 22.53 10.47 -21.73
C LEU A 945 22.16 10.55 -20.23
N SER A 946 23.18 10.81 -19.41
CA SER A 946 23.03 11.19 -18.01
C SER A 946 22.33 12.54 -17.92
N LEU A 947 21.31 12.66 -17.07
CA LEU A 947 20.61 13.94 -16.88
C LEU A 947 21.56 14.97 -16.27
N LYS A 948 22.45 14.56 -15.38
CA LYS A 948 23.47 15.45 -14.81
C LYS A 948 24.33 16.13 -15.88
N ASP A 949 24.80 15.37 -16.85
CA ASP A 949 25.64 15.92 -17.92
C ASP A 949 24.84 16.88 -18.82
N ARG A 950 23.55 16.59 -19.04
CA ARG A 950 22.63 17.47 -19.78
C ARG A 950 22.36 18.78 -19.05
N ILE A 951 22.18 18.76 -17.74
CA ILE A 951 21.98 19.99 -16.94
C ILE A 951 23.19 20.90 -17.08
N ILE A 952 24.38 20.33 -16.91
CA ILE A 952 25.65 21.04 -17.07
C ILE A 952 25.79 21.61 -18.48
N TYR A 953 25.43 20.84 -19.51
CA TYR A 953 25.43 21.30 -20.90
C TYR A 953 24.48 22.50 -21.10
N HIS A 954 23.25 22.43 -20.58
CA HIS A 954 22.28 23.52 -20.70
C HIS A 954 22.71 24.77 -19.95
N GLU A 955 23.37 24.63 -18.81
CA GLU A 955 23.95 25.74 -18.06
C GLU A 955 25.11 26.41 -18.79
N ARG A 956 26.02 25.63 -19.39
CA ARG A 956 27.11 26.19 -20.21
C ARG A 956 26.58 26.93 -21.42
N ARG A 957 25.56 26.37 -22.07
CA ARG A 957 24.92 27.00 -23.22
C ARG A 957 24.20 28.29 -22.83
N SER A 958 23.51 28.32 -21.70
CA SER A 958 22.87 29.55 -21.22
C SER A 958 23.91 30.62 -20.88
N LYS A 959 25.07 30.23 -20.32
CA LYS A 959 26.22 31.15 -20.10
C LYS A 959 26.74 31.74 -21.42
N ALA A 960 27.05 30.90 -22.40
CA ALA A 960 27.58 31.35 -23.68
C ALA A 960 26.61 32.27 -24.43
N VAL A 961 25.30 31.99 -24.37
CA VAL A 961 24.26 32.85 -24.96
C VAL A 961 24.20 34.19 -24.25
N ARG A 962 24.24 34.23 -22.91
CA ARG A 962 24.25 35.50 -22.15
C ARG A 962 25.49 36.35 -22.46
N GLN A 963 26.67 35.74 -22.48
CA GLN A 963 27.91 36.45 -22.84
C GLN A 963 27.83 37.04 -24.24
N LYS A 964 27.26 36.30 -25.20
CA LYS A 964 27.06 36.80 -26.55
C LYS A 964 26.03 37.93 -26.61
N HIS A 965 24.95 37.86 -25.81
CA HIS A 965 23.98 38.95 -25.71
C HIS A 965 24.57 40.21 -25.08
N ALA A 966 25.39 40.08 -24.03
CA ALA A 966 26.09 41.20 -23.40
C ALA A 966 27.05 41.89 -24.39
N GLN A 967 27.86 41.10 -25.13
CA GLN A 967 28.75 41.62 -26.17
C GLN A 967 28.00 42.35 -27.30
N ILE A 968 26.80 41.89 -27.67
CA ILE A 968 25.94 42.56 -28.67
C ILE A 968 25.35 43.86 -28.10
N GLN A 969 25.03 43.90 -26.81
CA GLN A 969 24.51 45.08 -26.13
C GLN A 969 25.59 46.16 -25.95
N GLU A 970 26.84 45.77 -25.71
CA GLU A 970 27.99 46.68 -25.70
C GLU A 970 28.30 47.21 -27.11
N GLN A 971 28.29 46.35 -28.14
CA GLN A 971 28.51 46.78 -29.53
C GLN A 971 27.39 47.66 -30.10
N GLY A 972 26.16 47.55 -29.57
CA GLY A 972 25.05 48.42 -29.95
C GLY A 972 25.04 49.78 -29.22
N LYS A 973 25.93 50.00 -28.25
CA LYS A 973 26.03 51.23 -27.46
C LYS A 973 26.99 52.27 -28.04
N ASP A 974 27.73 51.93 -29.10
CA ASP A 974 28.72 52.80 -29.73
C ASP A 974 28.14 53.79 -30.77
N ASP A 975 26.82 53.77 -31.04
CA ASP A 975 26.20 54.59 -32.12
C ASP A 975 25.15 55.63 -31.67
N ASP A 976 24.87 55.82 -30.38
CA ASP A 976 24.02 56.95 -29.94
C ASP A 976 24.40 57.50 -28.55
N SER A 977 24.87 58.75 -28.54
CA SER A 977 25.09 59.54 -27.33
C SER A 977 23.77 60.09 -26.79
N ILE A 978 23.43 59.81 -25.52
CA ILE A 978 22.92 60.73 -24.48
C ILE A 978 22.59 59.93 -23.20
N SER A 979 22.97 60.53 -22.06
CA SER A 979 22.95 60.08 -20.67
C SER A 979 21.65 59.49 -20.10
N SER A 980 21.77 58.43 -19.28
CA SER A 980 21.35 58.42 -17.86
C SER A 980 21.68 57.08 -17.18
N ASP A 981 22.33 57.15 -16.02
CA ASP A 981 22.51 56.13 -14.95
C ASP A 981 22.04 54.70 -15.24
N SER A 982 23.02 53.83 -15.50
CA SER A 982 22.97 52.44 -15.04
C SER A 982 24.39 51.89 -15.03
N ASP A 983 25.10 52.03 -13.91
CA ASP A 983 26.30 51.27 -13.60
C ASP A 983 25.90 49.79 -13.52
N VAL A 984 26.01 49.10 -14.65
CA VAL A 984 26.05 47.64 -14.70
C VAL A 984 27.46 47.29 -15.14
N GLU A 985 28.39 47.41 -14.19
CA GLU A 985 29.72 46.80 -14.30
C GLU A 985 29.52 45.28 -14.28
N ASP A 986 29.66 44.66 -15.45
CA ASP A 986 29.45 43.25 -15.69
C ASP A 986 30.75 42.48 -15.39
N PHE A 987 31.01 42.23 -14.10
CA PHE A 987 32.05 41.32 -13.61
C PHE A 987 31.43 40.28 -12.66
N THR A 988 30.61 39.37 -13.19
CA THR A 988 30.10 38.20 -12.42
C THR A 988 30.64 36.88 -12.98
N ASP A 989 31.93 36.86 -13.31
CA ASP A 989 32.68 35.61 -13.39
C ASP A 989 33.29 35.33 -12.01
N LEU A 990 32.87 34.22 -11.38
CA LEU A 990 33.39 33.60 -10.14
C LEU A 990 32.55 33.91 -8.85
N VAL A 991 31.39 33.25 -8.68
CA VAL A 991 30.52 33.42 -7.47
C VAL A 991 30.12 32.07 -6.83
N PRO A 992 30.04 31.95 -5.48
CA PRO A 992 29.64 30.76 -4.69
C PRO A 992 28.18 30.23 -4.85
N GLU A 993 27.47 30.58 -5.93
CA GLU A 993 26.01 30.35 -6.14
C GLU A 993 25.61 28.97 -6.72
N LYS A 994 26.47 27.95 -6.58
CA LYS A 994 26.28 26.65 -7.24
C LYS A 994 26.03 25.51 -6.26
N VAL A 995 25.00 24.69 -6.53
CA VAL A 995 24.81 23.37 -5.92
C VAL A 995 25.04 22.32 -7.00
N ASP A 996 26.01 21.42 -6.79
CA ASP A 996 26.43 20.43 -7.80
C ASP A 996 26.77 21.04 -9.17
N ASP A 997 27.45 22.20 -9.14
CA ASP A 997 27.87 22.98 -10.32
C ASP A 997 26.71 23.68 -11.07
N THR A 998 25.46 23.55 -10.59
CA THR A 998 24.26 24.18 -11.16
C THR A 998 23.88 25.48 -10.46
N LYS A 999 23.65 26.56 -11.22
CA LYS A 999 23.11 27.83 -10.67
C LYS A 999 21.76 27.61 -9.97
N ILE A 1000 21.66 28.11 -8.74
CA ILE A 1000 20.47 28.08 -7.87
C ILE A 1000 19.39 29.07 -8.35
N GLY A 1001 19.72 29.88 -9.34
CA GLY A 1001 18.85 30.89 -9.93
C GLY A 1001 18.84 32.22 -9.21
N ILE A 1002 19.78 32.44 -8.30
CA ILE A 1002 20.00 33.72 -7.65
C ILE A 1002 21.04 34.47 -8.49
N GLU A 1003 20.80 35.75 -8.81
CA GLU A 1003 21.71 36.58 -9.63
C GLU A 1003 22.80 37.29 -8.82
N GLU A 1004 22.48 37.70 -7.58
CA GLU A 1004 23.44 38.18 -6.59
C GLU A 1004 23.08 37.57 -5.23
N LEU A 1005 23.95 36.72 -4.67
CA LEU A 1005 23.82 36.18 -3.32
C LEU A 1005 24.11 37.30 -2.31
N THR A 1006 23.09 38.05 -1.89
CA THR A 1006 23.21 39.05 -0.81
C THR A 1006 22.94 38.42 0.55
N LEU A 1007 23.55 38.93 1.62
CA LEU A 1007 23.23 38.53 3.00
C LEU A 1007 21.72 38.68 3.31
N ARG A 1008 21.08 39.74 2.79
CA ARG A 1008 19.63 39.97 2.91
C ARG A 1008 18.78 38.87 2.27
N LEU A 1009 19.27 38.28 1.18
CA LEU A 1009 18.60 37.19 0.49
C LEU A 1009 18.73 35.87 1.25
N LEU A 1010 19.89 35.62 1.87
CA LEU A 1010 20.08 34.47 2.77
C LEU A 1010 19.12 34.50 3.96
N MET A 1011 18.79 35.71 4.44
CA MET A 1011 17.85 35.93 5.53
C MET A 1011 16.36 35.84 5.10
N ASP A 1012 16.04 35.73 3.81
CA ASP A 1012 14.64 35.65 3.35
C ASP A 1012 13.94 34.38 3.91
N PRO A 1013 12.71 34.48 4.44
CA PRO A 1013 11.95 33.34 4.95
C PRO A 1013 11.56 32.30 3.88
N HIS A 1014 11.53 32.63 2.59
CA HIS A 1014 11.13 31.70 1.53
C HIS A 1014 12.32 30.93 0.91
N LEU A 1015 13.55 31.34 1.19
CA LEU A 1015 14.76 30.65 0.71
C LEU A 1015 14.83 29.17 1.12
N PRO A 1016 14.42 28.74 2.34
CA PRO A 1016 14.38 27.33 2.70
C PRO A 1016 13.48 26.48 1.80
N ALA A 1017 12.32 27.01 1.39
CA ALA A 1017 11.43 26.31 0.46
C ALA A 1017 12.04 26.21 -0.95
N HIS A 1018 12.67 27.29 -1.43
CA HIS A 1018 13.39 27.31 -2.72
C HIS A 1018 14.56 26.32 -2.75
N SER A 1019 15.42 26.36 -1.74
CA SER A 1019 16.55 25.44 -1.60
C SER A 1019 16.11 23.98 -1.47
N THR A 1020 15.00 23.71 -0.78
CA THR A 1020 14.39 22.39 -0.72
C THR A 1020 13.90 21.92 -2.08
N ALA A 1021 13.28 22.79 -2.87
CA ALA A 1021 12.85 22.47 -4.24
C ALA A 1021 14.06 22.17 -5.15
N VAL A 1022 15.14 22.95 -5.05
CA VAL A 1022 16.39 22.73 -5.82
C VAL A 1022 17.05 21.40 -5.46
N ILE A 1023 17.19 21.08 -4.16
CA ILE A 1023 17.73 19.78 -3.73
C ILE A 1023 16.83 18.63 -4.18
N ALA A 1024 15.51 18.79 -4.06
CA ALA A 1024 14.56 17.77 -4.48
C ALA A 1024 14.64 17.53 -6.00
N LEU A 1025 14.74 18.58 -6.82
CA LEU A 1025 14.94 18.48 -8.27
C LEU A 1025 16.26 17.76 -8.60
N SER A 1026 17.38 18.17 -8.00
CA SER A 1026 18.68 17.50 -8.20
C SER A 1026 18.64 16.02 -7.79
N SER A 1027 17.97 15.70 -6.68
CA SER A 1027 17.77 14.32 -6.22
C SER A 1027 16.89 13.52 -7.16
N VAL A 1028 15.80 14.09 -7.71
CA VAL A 1028 14.97 13.46 -8.74
C VAL A 1028 15.82 13.09 -9.95
N MET A 1029 16.66 14.00 -10.45
CA MET A 1029 17.51 13.74 -11.62
C MET A 1029 18.53 12.64 -11.33
N THR A 1030 19.19 12.68 -10.16
CA THR A 1030 20.13 11.63 -9.73
C THR A 1030 19.45 10.27 -9.62
N LEU A 1031 18.24 10.22 -9.05
CA LEU A 1031 17.48 8.98 -8.91
C LEU A 1031 17.03 8.43 -10.26
N LEU A 1032 16.68 9.29 -11.21
CA LEU A 1032 16.35 8.87 -12.58
C LEU A 1032 17.58 8.30 -13.31
N ASP A 1033 18.77 8.87 -13.10
CA ASP A 1033 20.02 8.33 -13.62
C ASP A 1033 20.36 6.97 -12.98
N ASP A 1034 20.23 6.84 -11.65
CA ASP A 1034 20.41 5.57 -10.94
C ASP A 1034 19.42 4.50 -11.41
N ILE A 1035 18.14 4.84 -11.54
CA ILE A 1035 17.09 3.95 -12.06
C ILE A 1035 17.41 3.52 -13.49
N SER A 1036 17.89 4.46 -14.32
CA SER A 1036 18.34 4.16 -15.67
C SER A 1036 19.51 3.17 -15.68
N GLY A 1037 20.49 3.33 -14.79
CA GLY A 1037 21.61 2.39 -14.64
C GLY A 1037 21.16 0.99 -14.26
N ILE A 1038 20.27 0.88 -13.27
CA ILE A 1038 19.71 -0.43 -12.86
C ILE A 1038 18.91 -1.07 -14.01
N ILE A 1039 18.17 -0.28 -14.78
CA ILE A 1039 17.38 -0.79 -15.91
C ILE A 1039 18.27 -1.17 -17.09
N LYS A 1040 19.40 -0.48 -17.29
CA LYS A 1040 20.46 -0.88 -18.22
C LYS A 1040 21.03 -2.24 -17.85
N ASP A 1041 21.30 -2.50 -16.57
CA ASP A 1041 21.76 -3.82 -16.11
C ASP A 1041 20.68 -4.91 -16.29
N LEU A 1042 19.40 -4.56 -16.10
CA LEU A 1042 18.28 -5.50 -16.20
C LEU A 1042 17.86 -5.84 -17.64
N CYS A 1043 17.86 -4.85 -18.54
CA CYS A 1043 17.31 -4.95 -19.90
C CYS A 1043 18.40 -4.96 -20.99
N GLY A 1044 19.64 -4.61 -20.64
CA GLY A 1044 20.71 -4.33 -21.60
C GLY A 1044 20.57 -2.97 -22.27
N GLU A 1045 21.60 -2.61 -23.05
CA GLU A 1045 21.62 -1.43 -23.91
C GLU A 1045 21.90 -1.88 -25.35
N THR A 1046 21.26 -1.26 -26.33
CA THR A 1046 21.66 -1.41 -27.73
C THR A 1046 22.95 -0.62 -27.93
N SER A 1047 24.10 -1.26 -28.12
CA SER A 1047 25.36 -0.54 -28.34
C SER A 1047 25.61 -0.30 -29.83
N PHE A 1048 25.99 0.94 -30.16
CA PHE A 1048 26.66 1.25 -31.42
C PHE A 1048 28.08 1.67 -31.07
N ALA A 1049 29.05 0.76 -31.23
CA ALA A 1049 30.44 1.01 -30.84
C ALA A 1049 31.00 2.33 -31.41
N SER A 1050 30.61 2.69 -32.64
CA SER A 1050 31.00 3.95 -33.28
C SER A 1050 30.38 5.19 -32.62
N LEU A 1051 29.14 5.11 -32.13
CA LEU A 1051 28.48 6.22 -31.44
C LEU A 1051 29.08 6.42 -30.05
N ASP A 1052 29.40 5.34 -29.33
CA ASP A 1052 30.05 5.43 -28.01
C ASP A 1052 31.46 6.03 -28.12
N MET A 1053 32.23 5.64 -29.15
CA MET A 1053 33.52 6.25 -29.46
C MET A 1053 33.38 7.74 -29.79
N LEU A 1054 32.36 8.11 -30.57
CA LEU A 1054 32.08 9.50 -30.90
C LEU A 1054 31.68 10.29 -29.65
N HIS A 1055 30.80 9.74 -28.81
CA HIS A 1055 30.38 10.38 -27.57
C HIS A 1055 31.56 10.60 -26.62
N ARG A 1056 32.42 9.59 -26.42
CA ARG A 1056 33.67 9.72 -25.66
C ARG A 1056 34.58 10.80 -26.22
N ARG A 1057 34.73 10.85 -27.55
CA ARG A 1057 35.55 11.88 -28.21
C ARG A 1057 34.98 13.30 -28.02
N PHE A 1058 33.65 13.45 -28.03
CA PHE A 1058 33.02 14.73 -27.72
C PHE A 1058 33.24 15.13 -26.26
N LEU A 1059 33.16 14.18 -25.33
CA LEU A 1059 33.47 14.43 -23.93
C LEU A 1059 34.92 14.85 -23.73
N THR A 1060 35.88 14.16 -24.37
CA THR A 1060 37.30 14.55 -24.29
C THR A 1060 37.55 15.93 -24.92
N PHE A 1061 36.90 16.26 -26.04
CA PHE A 1061 37.01 17.60 -26.62
C PHE A 1061 36.42 18.67 -25.71
N GLU A 1062 35.32 18.39 -25.03
CA GLU A 1062 34.79 19.31 -24.01
C GLU A 1062 35.74 19.46 -22.83
N GLU A 1063 36.44 18.40 -22.40
CA GLU A 1063 37.44 18.44 -21.31
C GLU A 1063 38.68 19.25 -21.70
N GLU A 1064 39.21 19.03 -22.90
CA GLU A 1064 40.33 19.80 -23.46
C GLU A 1064 39.99 21.30 -23.57
N ALA A 1065 38.75 21.63 -23.99
CA ALA A 1065 38.29 23.02 -24.08
C ALA A 1065 38.17 23.73 -22.71
N LEU A 1066 38.16 22.99 -21.59
CA LEU A 1066 38.03 23.54 -20.24
C LEU A 1066 39.37 23.78 -19.54
N GLY A 1067 40.50 23.52 -20.20
CA GLY A 1067 41.84 23.67 -19.60
C GLY A 1067 42.13 22.70 -18.45
N ARG A 1068 41.26 21.70 -18.23
CA ARG A 1068 41.53 20.58 -17.32
C ARG A 1068 42.23 19.49 -18.11
N THR A 1069 43.54 19.63 -18.29
CA THR A 1069 44.36 18.53 -18.80
C THR A 1069 44.30 17.38 -17.81
N VAL A 1070 43.87 16.21 -18.29
CA VAL A 1070 44.01 14.91 -17.60
C VAL A 1070 45.47 14.62 -17.30
#